data_AF-A0A8H6LCT9-F1
#
_entry.id   AF-A0A8H6LCT9-F1
#
_cell.length_a   1.000
_cell.length_b   1.000
_cell.length_c   1.000
_cell.angle_alpha   90.00
_cell.angle_beta   90.00
_cell.angle_gamma   90.00
#
_symmetry.space_group_name_H-M   'P 1'
#
loop_
_entity.id
_entity.type
_entity.pdbx_description
1 polymer ?
#
loop_
_entity_poly.entity_id
_entity_poly.type
_entity_poly.pdbx_seq_one_letter_code
_entity_poly.pdbx_strand_id
1 'polypeptide(L)'
;MTNRGGRPKLHGIDEYFRPASEEGFTLSRVVCKLCSKTMAKHTSKQLRHLHTQCTAYRQLHEVIPSRQPLINTKLDSVSKASKDALDRQAAVAVFTSGKPYSLYEEPETLKLFQMLNSAYKPPDRNRVASFLDPVYLDYQQRVKALLDEAPHLNVIFDASDDISSNRIINISIEIPSSVAFYWTTIDTKDHDHTALTTLSLIKPSLLEIFGHDFSRLNAICTDTCSTMRKLHREMKALPEFSHCLYILCDSHGLQLLIKDIVESKRWMPIFGKVTFLIAFFNKAKLQLSRLRIHQQECYGQRKAFITAAITRWGTQLAAVKSVFDNKDALRAFARDSVILNGMKQVIVKEEEQVTQPSLPQVISYINDLEFWANLEMLFKVLQPIGHAQANSERDRAGLGEVIPRWLSIQASWDALEEAGQDPLINYQELKALRKQRFDVQTDDIHYMAFALDPATTDPKHHLLTTDIVRRAHNFLEDNTNAEEYGNIFREFCQGFGNLPPGNLPRCIPNHDDAEVVGIYEKYLSRPPLHEELTYLDFLANWNTSKRDGRKWTRWSRQAKPRVLYYFPRYKSNHQHHQYDDFCRVKLMLAHPHRDPNELRKINGVEYNSYASAAEFCYGNHRHPDDYYGTPNAEERRPDPDEFEEEFHEPDLLEEDWLELARQLPDCPPSQEAIDLLGRRDIDIQYDWTPHVGRYADPGIVQGDYWRQRIEQNRLYMDVEDMPLEVRDALNPEQRIVYDTFIGHFQCGSEEQILLHVDGGGGTGKSYMIKVLSSHLQRLAGNRPSPIWRAAPTGVASNQIMGTTLHSLLRLPMDRAFTELSPADANAIQKKLRDVRYLVIDEKSMLGLRQLSWIDKRLRQVFPARAAEFFGGISIILVGDFFQLPPIANKPLYFDGPLKDLHEVSGQTAYRAFNHTVFLKKVQRQQGDDQAGFRLALEELRGLKLSIESWKLLSQRVQVKLSQREEDTFDAALRIYSKKARVNEYNYEHLVRLKHPAIQVMAKNIGNGADKATSEQAGNLAGQFPPAGLVNGAQGTVYDIGWAPGADAHRDPPSVIMMVMDKYTGPSYLTTDDGREVVPILPVKRDFFLGTSACTRKQFPLMASYAITVHKSQSITVDKMVTDLSERDFQTGLSYVAVSRVKMLDGLMIDAPFERASLHYEKLPDGKHSSIMLFTLEALYVLTD
;
A
#
# COMPACT_ATOMS: atom_id res chain seq x y z
N MET A 1 -26.27 27.14 29.16
CA MET A 1 -25.50 26.92 27.92
C MET A 1 -26.41 26.22 26.93
N THR A 2 -26.96 26.96 25.96
CA THR A 2 -27.92 26.45 24.97
C THR A 2 -27.38 26.76 23.57
N ASN A 3 -27.19 25.71 22.79
CA ASN A 3 -26.83 25.77 21.38
C ASN A 3 -28.03 26.33 20.59
N ARG A 4 -27.91 27.53 20.03
CA ARG A 4 -28.86 28.05 19.02
C ARG A 4 -28.17 28.02 17.66
N GLY A 5 -28.63 27.12 16.80
CA GLY A 5 -28.18 27.00 15.42
C GLY A 5 -28.41 28.29 14.61
N GLY A 6 -27.35 28.80 13.99
CA GLY A 6 -27.44 29.77 12.91
C GLY A 6 -27.85 29.06 11.62
N ARG A 7 -29.05 29.35 11.11
CA ARG A 7 -29.46 28.93 9.76
C ARG A 7 -28.62 29.62 8.68
N PRO A 8 -28.51 29.05 7.47
CA PRO A 8 -27.84 29.69 6.34
C PRO A 8 -28.50 31.05 6.02
N LYS A 9 -27.70 32.09 5.76
CA LYS A 9 -28.20 33.34 5.20
C LYS A 9 -28.71 33.06 3.78
N LEU A 10 -30.03 33.07 3.59
CA LEU A 10 -30.68 33.07 2.28
C LEU A 10 -30.43 34.42 1.61
N HIS A 11 -29.53 34.44 0.63
CA HIS A 11 -29.28 35.59 -0.24
C HIS A 11 -30.54 35.92 -1.07
N GLY A 12 -30.91 37.21 -1.16
CA GLY A 12 -31.87 37.73 -2.15
C GLY A 12 -33.17 38.36 -1.63
N ILE A 13 -33.59 38.13 -0.38
CA ILE A 13 -34.87 38.69 0.12
C ILE A 13 -34.79 40.20 0.36
N ASP A 14 -33.65 40.70 0.82
CA ASP A 14 -33.47 42.12 1.12
C ASP A 14 -33.55 43.01 -0.14
N GLU A 15 -33.40 42.44 -1.34
CA GLU A 15 -33.57 43.18 -2.60
C GLU A 15 -35.02 43.64 -2.80
N TYR A 16 -36.01 42.87 -2.32
CA TYR A 16 -37.44 43.14 -2.51
C TYR A 16 -38.08 43.92 -1.36
N PHE A 17 -37.34 44.27 -0.31
CA PHE A 17 -37.88 44.97 0.87
C PHE A 17 -36.98 46.13 1.28
N ARG A 18 -37.58 47.23 1.76
CA ARG A 18 -36.86 48.39 2.31
C ARG A 18 -37.31 48.72 3.74
N PRO A 19 -36.48 49.39 4.56
CA PRO A 19 -36.89 49.89 5.87
C PRO A 19 -38.11 50.82 5.77
N ALA A 20 -38.97 50.81 6.79
CA ALA A 20 -40.17 51.67 6.82
C ALA A 20 -39.90 53.11 7.33
N SER A 21 -38.76 53.37 7.98
CA SER A 21 -38.31 54.71 8.39
C SER A 21 -36.78 54.83 8.29
N GLU A 22 -36.28 56.02 7.96
CA GLU A 22 -34.84 56.28 7.72
C GLU A 22 -34.10 56.87 8.93
N GLU A 23 -34.78 57.24 10.02
CA GLU A 23 -34.12 57.75 11.22
C GLU A 23 -34.04 56.72 12.33
N GLY A 24 -32.81 56.39 12.72
CA GLY A 24 -32.40 56.01 14.09
C GLY A 24 -33.12 54.84 14.78
N PHE A 25 -32.46 53.68 14.78
CA PHE A 25 -32.53 52.69 15.87
C PHE A 25 -33.92 52.20 16.31
N THR A 26 -34.65 51.52 15.42
CA THR A 26 -35.29 50.21 15.68
C THR A 26 -35.88 49.66 14.36
N LEU A 27 -35.07 48.92 13.60
CA LEU A 27 -35.43 48.32 12.30
C LEU A 27 -36.38 47.10 12.44
N SER A 28 -37.52 47.26 13.13
CA SER A 28 -38.46 46.17 13.36
C SER A 28 -39.45 45.96 12.20
N ARG A 29 -39.59 46.92 11.27
CA ARG A 29 -40.54 46.86 10.15
C ARG A 29 -39.92 47.23 8.79
N VAL A 30 -40.39 46.54 7.76
CA VAL A 30 -39.95 46.63 6.36
C VAL A 30 -41.16 46.70 5.43
N VAL A 31 -40.99 47.39 4.31
CA VAL A 31 -41.99 47.58 3.27
C VAL A 31 -41.58 46.81 2.03
N CYS A 32 -42.47 45.99 1.46
CA CYS A 32 -42.23 45.33 0.18
C CYS A 32 -42.13 46.39 -0.93
N LYS A 33 -41.04 46.39 -1.71
CA LYS A 33 -40.82 47.34 -2.80
C LYS A 33 -41.78 47.14 -3.99
N LEU A 34 -42.39 45.94 -4.11
CA LEU A 34 -43.25 45.57 -5.24
C LEU A 34 -44.73 45.85 -5.04
N CYS A 35 -45.24 45.74 -3.81
CA CYS A 35 -46.65 46.02 -3.50
C CYS A 35 -46.86 47.01 -2.36
N SER A 36 -45.79 47.61 -1.85
CA SER A 36 -45.79 48.65 -0.80
C SER A 36 -46.41 48.22 0.54
N LYS A 37 -46.60 46.91 0.80
CA LYS A 37 -47.14 46.40 2.06
C LYS A 37 -46.08 46.40 3.16
N THR A 38 -46.41 46.99 4.31
CA THR A 38 -45.53 47.08 5.49
C THR A 38 -45.72 45.89 6.44
N MET A 39 -44.63 45.28 6.90
CA MET A 39 -44.63 44.14 7.81
C MET A 39 -43.41 44.11 8.71
N ALA A 40 -43.40 43.24 9.73
CA ALA A 40 -42.23 43.09 10.60
C ALA A 40 -41.05 42.45 9.86
N LYS A 41 -39.82 42.89 10.15
CA LYS A 41 -38.58 42.40 9.53
C LYS A 41 -38.26 40.98 10.02
N HIS A 42 -38.79 39.99 9.30
CA HIS A 42 -38.58 38.57 9.59
C HIS A 42 -38.60 37.78 8.28
N THR A 43 -37.47 37.15 7.95
CA THR A 43 -37.18 36.53 6.65
C THR A 43 -38.28 35.57 6.18
N SER A 44 -38.82 34.74 7.09
CA SER A 44 -39.90 33.80 6.75
C SER A 44 -41.24 34.47 6.47
N LYS A 45 -41.55 35.61 7.09
CA LYS A 45 -42.79 36.38 6.83
C LYS A 45 -42.68 37.14 5.51
N GLN A 46 -41.48 37.65 5.21
CA GLN A 46 -41.16 38.35 3.96
C GLN A 46 -41.25 37.40 2.75
N LEU A 47 -40.68 36.18 2.84
CA LEU A 47 -40.84 35.16 1.79
C LEU A 47 -42.29 34.73 1.59
N ARG A 48 -43.00 34.45 2.69
CA ARG A 48 -44.41 34.08 2.61
C ARG A 48 -45.20 35.19 1.93
N HIS A 49 -44.93 36.45 2.26
CA HIS A 49 -45.55 37.57 1.59
C HIS A 49 -45.25 37.59 0.08
N LEU A 50 -43.99 37.48 -0.36
CA LEU A 50 -43.62 37.49 -1.78
C LEU A 50 -44.33 36.37 -2.57
N HIS A 51 -44.31 35.14 -2.07
CA HIS A 51 -44.84 33.98 -2.79
C HIS A 51 -46.36 33.78 -2.65
N THR A 52 -47.01 34.30 -1.61
CA THR A 52 -48.43 34.02 -1.36
C THR A 52 -49.35 35.24 -1.26
N GLN A 53 -48.80 36.46 -1.12
CA GLN A 53 -49.60 37.68 -0.95
C GLN A 53 -49.21 38.84 -1.88
N CYS A 54 -48.01 38.85 -2.45
CA CYS A 54 -47.54 39.90 -3.35
C CYS A 54 -47.86 39.51 -4.80
N THR A 55 -48.96 40.01 -5.33
CA THR A 55 -49.43 39.70 -6.69
C THR A 55 -48.42 40.13 -7.76
N ALA A 56 -47.76 41.28 -7.56
CA ALA A 56 -46.75 41.81 -8.48
C ALA A 56 -45.50 40.90 -8.55
N TYR A 57 -45.06 40.33 -7.42
CA TYR A 57 -43.95 39.37 -7.40
C TYR A 57 -44.32 38.08 -8.14
N ARG A 58 -45.54 37.56 -7.94
CA ARG A 58 -45.99 36.39 -8.70
C ARG A 58 -46.09 36.66 -10.19
N GLN A 59 -46.62 37.81 -10.59
CA GLN A 59 -46.72 38.17 -12.01
C GLN A 59 -45.35 38.36 -12.67
N LEU A 60 -44.37 38.91 -11.94
CA LEU A 60 -42.97 39.00 -12.40
C LEU A 60 -42.29 37.63 -12.57
N HIS A 61 -42.80 36.60 -11.91
CA HIS A 61 -42.17 35.28 -11.83
C HIS A 61 -43.05 34.10 -12.30
N GLU A 62 -44.23 34.36 -12.88
CA GLU A 62 -45.11 33.35 -13.49
C GLU A 62 -45.31 33.62 -14.99
N VAL A 63 -44.39 33.14 -15.84
CA VAL A 63 -44.73 32.72 -17.22
C VAL A 63 -43.86 31.53 -17.61
N ILE A 64 -44.35 30.31 -17.40
CA ILE A 64 -44.43 29.28 -18.47
C ILE A 64 -45.76 28.53 -18.28
N PRO A 65 -46.75 28.72 -19.16
CA PRO A 65 -47.91 27.86 -19.24
C PRO A 65 -47.53 26.51 -19.86
N SER A 66 -48.10 25.47 -19.25
CA SER A 66 -48.12 24.09 -19.69
C SER A 66 -48.61 23.90 -21.13
N ARG A 67 -47.82 23.18 -21.93
CA ARG A 67 -48.38 22.25 -22.94
C ARG A 67 -48.10 20.83 -22.45
N GLN A 68 -49.03 20.30 -21.65
CA GLN A 68 -49.13 18.86 -21.45
C GLN A 68 -49.86 18.27 -22.65
N PRO A 69 -49.33 17.23 -23.31
CA PRO A 69 -50.20 16.26 -23.94
C PRO A 69 -50.96 15.54 -22.81
N LEU A 70 -52.28 15.42 -22.98
CA LEU A 70 -53.13 14.57 -22.16
C LEU A 70 -52.64 13.12 -22.28
N ILE A 71 -51.75 12.71 -21.38
CA ILE A 71 -51.47 11.30 -21.15
C ILE A 71 -52.41 10.86 -20.03
N ASN A 72 -53.49 10.23 -20.47
CA ASN A 72 -54.48 9.59 -19.64
C ASN A 72 -53.96 8.22 -19.16
N THR A 73 -52.89 8.22 -18.37
CA THR A 73 -52.46 7.04 -17.60
C THR A 73 -52.26 7.48 -16.16
N LYS A 74 -52.87 6.73 -15.23
CA LYS A 74 -52.67 6.91 -13.78
C LYS A 74 -51.16 7.00 -13.53
N LEU A 75 -50.68 8.18 -13.14
CA LEU A 75 -49.30 8.36 -12.70
C LEU A 75 -49.12 7.57 -11.41
N ASP A 76 -48.22 6.60 -11.42
CA ASP A 76 -47.77 5.91 -10.21
C ASP A 76 -47.21 6.98 -9.26
N SER A 77 -47.93 7.35 -8.21
CA SER A 77 -47.46 8.32 -7.23
C SER A 77 -46.83 7.58 -6.07
N VAL A 78 -45.56 7.81 -5.79
CA VAL A 78 -44.92 7.29 -4.56
C VAL A 78 -45.33 8.17 -3.39
N SER A 79 -46.09 7.60 -2.45
CA SER A 79 -46.47 8.31 -1.23
C SER A 79 -45.22 8.72 -0.44
N LYS A 80 -45.31 9.78 0.38
CA LYS A 80 -44.19 10.21 1.22
C LYS A 80 -43.68 9.08 2.14
N ALA A 81 -44.60 8.30 2.71
CA ALA A 81 -44.26 7.15 3.54
C ALA A 81 -43.52 6.06 2.73
N SER A 82 -43.98 5.78 1.51
CA SER A 82 -43.31 4.83 0.60
C SER A 82 -41.93 5.32 0.18
N LYS A 83 -41.76 6.62 -0.05
CA LYS A 83 -40.46 7.20 -0.37
C LYS A 83 -39.49 7.09 0.80
N ASP A 84 -39.91 7.48 2.00
CA ASP A 84 -39.05 7.42 3.18
C ASP A 84 -38.65 5.95 3.50
N ALA A 85 -39.53 4.98 3.24
CA ALA A 85 -39.20 3.57 3.36
C ALA A 85 -38.15 3.11 2.33
N LEU A 86 -38.26 3.55 1.07
CA LEU A 86 -37.31 3.23 0.01
C LEU A 86 -35.94 3.92 0.25
N ASP A 87 -35.93 5.17 0.72
CA ASP A 87 -34.71 5.90 1.06
C ASP A 87 -33.96 5.21 2.21
N ARG A 88 -34.69 4.72 3.23
CA ARG A 88 -34.10 3.92 4.31
C ARG A 88 -33.55 2.59 3.80
N GLN A 89 -34.27 1.90 2.92
CA GLN A 89 -33.80 0.63 2.34
C GLN A 89 -32.54 0.81 1.49
N ALA A 90 -32.43 1.95 0.80
CA ALA A 90 -31.23 2.33 0.08
C ALA A 90 -30.01 2.49 1.00
N ALA A 91 -30.19 3.12 2.17
CA ALA A 91 -29.13 3.22 3.17
C ALA A 91 -28.70 1.85 3.74
N VAL A 92 -29.66 0.94 3.97
CA VAL A 92 -29.35 -0.45 4.38
C VAL A 92 -28.47 -1.17 3.34
N ALA A 93 -28.78 -1.03 2.05
CA ALA A 93 -28.00 -1.68 0.99
C ALA A 93 -26.57 -1.12 0.92
N VAL A 94 -26.38 0.19 1.07
CA VAL A 94 -25.05 0.83 1.12
C VAL A 94 -24.24 0.32 2.32
N PHE A 95 -24.86 0.29 3.50
CA PHE A 95 -24.23 -0.17 4.74
C PHE A 95 -23.79 -1.64 4.67
N THR A 96 -24.68 -2.53 4.25
CA THR A 96 -24.43 -3.99 4.23
C THR A 96 -23.46 -4.45 3.14
N SER A 97 -23.31 -3.69 2.05
CA SER A 97 -22.46 -4.08 0.91
C SER A 97 -21.13 -3.33 0.83
N GLY A 98 -20.84 -2.46 1.80
CA GLY A 98 -19.62 -1.64 1.82
C GLY A 98 -19.50 -0.70 0.60
N LYS A 99 -20.63 -0.36 -0.03
CA LYS A 99 -20.67 0.47 -1.24
C LYS A 99 -20.59 1.95 -0.90
N PRO A 100 -20.06 2.80 -1.80
CA PRO A 100 -20.00 4.23 -1.56
C PRO A 100 -21.41 4.85 -1.43
N TYR A 101 -21.56 5.87 -0.58
CA TYR A 101 -22.86 6.52 -0.28
C TYR A 101 -23.55 7.17 -1.48
N SER A 102 -22.85 7.30 -2.61
CA SER A 102 -23.37 7.82 -3.87
C SER A 102 -24.01 6.80 -4.78
N LEU A 103 -24.06 5.52 -4.39
CA LEU A 103 -24.56 4.45 -5.27
C LEU A 103 -25.91 4.83 -5.92
N TYR A 104 -26.81 5.48 -5.17
CA TYR A 104 -28.14 5.92 -5.64
C TYR A 104 -28.14 7.25 -6.41
N GLU A 105 -27.01 7.95 -6.50
CA GLU A 105 -26.79 9.14 -7.32
C GLU A 105 -26.11 8.80 -8.65
N GLU A 106 -25.64 7.57 -8.82
CA GLU A 106 -24.96 7.14 -10.04
C GLU A 106 -25.93 7.10 -11.23
N PRO A 107 -25.53 7.58 -12.42
CA PRO A 107 -26.43 7.72 -13.56
C PRO A 107 -27.12 6.42 -13.99
N GLU A 108 -26.41 5.30 -14.01
CA GLU A 108 -26.98 4.00 -14.40
C GLU A 108 -27.94 3.46 -13.34
N THR A 109 -27.65 3.69 -12.05
CA THR A 109 -28.55 3.34 -10.94
C THR A 109 -29.83 4.19 -10.99
N LEU A 110 -29.71 5.50 -11.23
CA LEU A 110 -30.85 6.40 -11.42
C LEU A 110 -31.70 5.98 -12.62
N LYS A 111 -31.07 5.64 -13.75
CA LYS A 111 -31.75 5.18 -14.97
C LYS A 111 -32.49 3.87 -14.73
N LEU A 112 -31.87 2.91 -14.03
CA LEU A 112 -32.52 1.67 -13.60
C LEU A 112 -33.77 1.95 -12.77
N PHE A 113 -33.67 2.81 -11.74
CA PHE A 113 -34.84 3.15 -10.90
C PHE A 113 -35.92 3.93 -11.65
N GLN A 114 -35.54 4.80 -12.59
CA GLN A 114 -36.47 5.51 -13.46
C GLN A 114 -37.22 4.55 -14.42
N MET A 115 -36.55 3.49 -14.89
CA MET A 115 -37.18 2.44 -15.70
C MET A 115 -38.12 1.55 -14.89
N LEU A 116 -37.80 1.32 -13.60
CA LEU A 116 -38.64 0.54 -12.68
C LEU A 116 -39.86 1.33 -12.18
N ASN A 117 -39.66 2.60 -11.85
CA ASN A 117 -40.73 3.52 -11.45
C ASN A 117 -40.28 4.96 -11.70
N SER A 118 -40.82 5.58 -12.75
CA SER A 118 -40.47 6.94 -13.17
C SER A 118 -40.81 8.03 -12.14
N ALA A 119 -41.69 7.74 -11.18
CA ALA A 119 -42.08 8.68 -10.13
C ALA A 119 -41.27 8.52 -8.84
N TYR A 120 -40.53 7.41 -8.68
CA TYR A 120 -39.60 7.26 -7.57
C TYR A 120 -38.35 8.10 -7.83
N LYS A 121 -37.99 8.94 -6.86
CA LYS A 121 -36.75 9.71 -6.85
C LYS A 121 -35.83 9.13 -5.77
N PRO A 122 -34.78 8.37 -6.14
CA PRO A 122 -33.84 7.78 -5.21
C PRO A 122 -33.19 8.82 -4.26
N PRO A 123 -32.72 8.40 -3.07
CA PRO A 123 -32.10 9.30 -2.11
C PRO A 123 -30.72 9.78 -2.58
N ASP A 124 -30.37 11.02 -2.23
CA ASP A 124 -29.00 11.52 -2.37
C ASP A 124 -28.10 11.01 -1.23
N ARG A 125 -26.79 11.23 -1.35
CA ARG A 125 -25.78 10.77 -0.38
C ARG A 125 -26.02 11.33 1.02
N ASN A 126 -26.59 12.54 1.13
CA ASN A 126 -26.86 13.18 2.42
C ASN A 126 -28.10 12.54 3.06
N ARG A 127 -29.11 12.21 2.26
CA ARG A 127 -30.29 11.47 2.68
C ARG A 127 -29.90 10.07 3.13
N VAL A 128 -29.07 9.36 2.37
CA VAL A 128 -28.48 8.07 2.77
C VAL A 128 -27.69 8.21 4.07
N ALA A 129 -26.76 9.17 4.15
CA ALA A 129 -25.95 9.41 5.35
C ALA A 129 -26.80 9.73 6.58
N SER A 130 -27.89 10.48 6.42
CA SER A 130 -28.83 10.79 7.51
C SER A 130 -29.54 9.56 8.08
N PHE A 131 -29.57 8.45 7.33
CA PHE A 131 -30.10 7.18 7.77
C PHE A 131 -29.02 6.20 8.24
N LEU A 132 -27.72 6.50 8.11
CA LEU A 132 -26.66 5.54 8.49
C LEU A 132 -26.58 5.31 10.00
N ASP A 133 -26.63 6.34 10.84
CA ASP A 133 -26.67 6.12 12.29
C ASP A 133 -27.92 5.33 12.70
N PRO A 134 -29.15 5.69 12.23
CA PRO A 134 -30.33 4.85 12.44
C PRO A 134 -30.19 3.42 11.89
N VAL A 135 -29.63 3.22 10.69
CA VAL A 135 -29.46 1.90 10.07
C VAL A 135 -28.42 1.06 10.79
N TYR A 136 -27.32 1.67 11.23
CA TYR A 136 -26.33 1.03 12.08
C TYR A 136 -26.96 0.64 13.41
N LEU A 137 -27.71 1.54 14.05
CA LEU A 137 -28.44 1.22 15.29
C LEU A 137 -29.50 0.13 15.06
N ASP A 138 -30.22 0.17 13.94
CA ASP A 138 -31.19 -0.87 13.56
C ASP A 138 -30.49 -2.21 13.29
N TYR A 139 -29.33 -2.20 12.65
CA TYR A 139 -28.54 -3.39 12.37
C TYR A 139 -27.87 -3.94 13.63
N GLN A 140 -27.36 -3.05 14.49
CA GLN A 140 -26.85 -3.37 15.81
C GLN A 140 -27.97 -3.95 16.68
N GLN A 141 -29.19 -3.41 16.61
CA GLN A 141 -30.37 -3.98 17.27
C GLN A 141 -30.78 -5.32 16.67
N ARG A 142 -30.65 -5.53 15.36
CA ARG A 142 -30.89 -6.85 14.72
C ARG A 142 -29.83 -7.86 15.11
N VAL A 143 -28.55 -7.49 15.08
CA VAL A 143 -27.45 -8.33 15.56
C VAL A 143 -27.69 -8.62 17.04
N LYS A 144 -28.00 -7.62 17.86
CA LYS A 144 -28.34 -7.82 19.27
C LYS A 144 -29.56 -8.71 19.46
N ALA A 145 -30.63 -8.56 18.68
CA ALA A 145 -31.79 -9.43 18.73
C ALA A 145 -31.44 -10.87 18.30
N LEU A 146 -30.64 -11.05 17.25
CA LEU A 146 -30.14 -12.35 16.83
C LEU A 146 -29.25 -12.99 17.90
N LEU A 147 -28.40 -12.19 18.54
CA LEU A 147 -27.59 -12.62 19.68
C LEU A 147 -28.54 -13.02 20.81
N ASP A 148 -29.45 -12.15 21.26
CA ASP A 148 -30.44 -12.34 22.33
C ASP A 148 -31.34 -13.56 22.13
N GLU A 149 -31.76 -13.84 20.89
CA GLU A 149 -32.53 -15.03 20.51
C GLU A 149 -31.66 -16.29 20.41
N ALA A 150 -30.36 -16.15 20.15
CA ALA A 150 -29.47 -17.29 20.04
C ALA A 150 -29.33 -18.00 21.40
N PRO A 151 -29.55 -19.33 21.44
CA PRO A 151 -29.44 -20.09 22.67
C PRO A 151 -27.99 -20.17 23.16
N HIS A 152 -27.04 -20.11 22.24
CA HIS A 152 -25.61 -20.28 22.49
C HIS A 152 -24.79 -19.33 21.63
N LEU A 153 -23.74 -18.76 22.21
CA LEU A 153 -22.81 -17.84 21.56
C LEU A 153 -21.36 -18.25 21.84
N ASN A 154 -20.50 -18.11 20.84
CA ASN A 154 -19.05 -18.29 20.98
C ASN A 154 -18.38 -16.91 20.93
N VAL A 155 -17.36 -16.69 21.76
CA VAL A 155 -16.59 -15.43 21.78
C VAL A 155 -15.15 -15.71 21.37
N ILE A 156 -14.62 -14.88 20.48
CA ILE A 156 -13.26 -15.00 19.94
C ILE A 156 -12.47 -13.76 20.37
N PHE A 157 -11.30 -13.98 20.98
CA PHE A 157 -10.36 -12.92 21.33
C PHE A 157 -9.10 -13.02 20.46
N ASP A 158 -8.71 -11.90 19.85
CA ASP A 158 -7.49 -11.79 19.07
C ASP A 158 -6.73 -10.51 19.44
N ALA A 159 -5.47 -10.64 19.86
CA ALA A 159 -4.63 -9.51 20.24
C ALA A 159 -3.73 -9.11 19.07
N SER A 160 -3.67 -7.81 18.77
CA SER A 160 -2.86 -7.26 17.67
C SER A 160 -2.32 -5.88 18.03
N ASP A 161 -1.62 -5.23 17.12
CA ASP A 161 -1.21 -3.83 17.24
C ASP A 161 -2.02 -2.96 16.27
N ASP A 162 -2.42 -1.76 16.70
CA ASP A 162 -3.01 -0.78 15.81
C ASP A 162 -1.96 -0.08 14.93
N ILE A 163 -2.40 0.83 14.04
CA ILE A 163 -1.51 1.57 13.14
C ILE A 163 -0.52 2.51 13.87
N SER A 164 -0.72 2.72 15.17
CA SER A 164 0.14 3.53 16.03
C SER A 164 1.02 2.64 16.93
N SER A 165 1.08 1.33 16.66
CA SER A 165 1.78 0.31 17.45
C SER A 165 1.27 0.16 18.89
N ASN A 166 0.04 0.61 19.19
CA ASN A 166 -0.58 0.31 20.48
C ASN A 166 -1.19 -1.08 20.43
N ARG A 167 -1.02 -1.84 21.51
CA ARG A 167 -1.67 -3.15 21.66
C ARG A 167 -3.19 -2.98 21.74
N ILE A 168 -3.90 -3.83 21.00
CA ILE A 168 -5.35 -3.87 20.93
C ILE A 168 -5.87 -5.30 21.06
N ILE A 169 -7.06 -5.46 21.64
CA ILE A 169 -7.78 -6.75 21.72
C ILE A 169 -9.06 -6.63 20.92
N ASN A 170 -9.17 -7.45 19.88
CA ASN A 170 -10.37 -7.56 19.05
C ASN A 170 -11.29 -8.65 19.63
N ILE A 171 -12.57 -8.32 19.75
CA ILE A 171 -13.60 -9.23 20.22
C ILE A 171 -14.57 -9.50 19.08
N SER A 172 -14.74 -10.77 18.73
CA SER A 172 -15.76 -11.22 17.78
C SER A 172 -16.70 -12.22 18.44
N ILE A 173 -17.96 -12.25 18.01
CA ILE A 173 -19.00 -13.14 18.52
C ILE A 173 -19.51 -13.99 17.36
N GLU A 174 -19.48 -15.29 17.52
CA GLU A 174 -19.97 -16.26 16.55
C GLU A 174 -21.24 -16.93 17.08
N ILE A 175 -22.26 -16.98 16.23
CA ILE A 175 -23.46 -17.80 16.47
C ILE A 175 -23.19 -19.18 15.85
N PRO A 176 -23.32 -20.30 16.61
CA PRO A 176 -23.07 -21.64 16.09
C PRO A 176 -23.82 -21.91 14.78
N SER A 177 -23.11 -22.47 13.78
CA SER A 177 -23.65 -22.79 12.44
C SER A 177 -24.12 -21.59 11.61
N SER A 178 -23.71 -20.37 11.96
CA SER A 178 -24.15 -19.12 11.32
C SER A 178 -22.97 -18.19 11.03
N VAL A 179 -23.13 -16.88 11.23
CA VAL A 179 -22.17 -15.82 10.90
C VAL A 179 -21.43 -15.36 12.15
N ALA A 180 -20.16 -14.99 11.99
CA ALA A 180 -19.39 -14.28 13.00
C ALA A 180 -19.55 -12.76 12.85
N PHE A 181 -19.68 -12.06 13.96
CA PHE A 181 -19.81 -10.61 14.04
C PHE A 181 -18.63 -10.03 14.82
N TYR A 182 -17.98 -9.03 14.24
CA TYR A 182 -17.07 -8.19 15.01
C TYR A 182 -17.90 -7.36 16.02
N TRP A 183 -17.50 -7.41 17.29
CA TRP A 183 -18.19 -6.70 18.38
C TRP A 183 -17.51 -5.38 18.71
N THR A 184 -16.25 -5.42 19.11
CA THR A 184 -15.49 -4.23 19.53
C THR A 184 -13.98 -4.47 19.52
N THR A 185 -13.22 -3.38 19.57
CA THR A 185 -11.77 -3.38 19.80
C THR A 185 -11.48 -2.62 21.08
N ILE A 186 -10.68 -3.21 21.96
CA ILE A 186 -10.23 -2.63 23.21
C ILE A 186 -8.78 -2.20 23.06
N ASP A 187 -8.51 -0.90 23.18
CA ASP A 187 -7.16 -0.35 23.28
C ASP A 187 -6.61 -0.60 24.69
N THR A 188 -5.51 -1.34 24.78
CA THR A 188 -4.92 -1.75 26.06
C THR A 188 -3.92 -0.71 26.61
N LYS A 189 -3.53 0.28 25.79
CA LYS A 189 -2.58 1.34 26.17
C LYS A 189 -1.31 0.75 26.82
N ASP A 190 -0.85 1.36 27.91
CA ASP A 190 0.35 0.96 28.67
C ASP A 190 0.12 -0.22 29.65
N HIS A 191 -0.98 -0.96 29.56
CA HIS A 191 -1.29 -2.01 30.54
C HIS A 191 -0.63 -3.35 30.20
N ASP A 192 0.02 -3.99 31.18
CA ASP A 192 0.62 -5.32 31.01
C ASP A 192 -0.43 -6.38 30.64
N HIS A 193 -0.18 -7.15 29.59
CA HIS A 193 -1.05 -8.24 29.11
C HIS A 193 -0.92 -9.51 29.96
N THR A 194 -1.16 -9.41 31.26
CA THR A 194 -1.33 -10.59 32.10
C THR A 194 -2.71 -11.22 31.91
N ALA A 195 -2.89 -12.48 32.32
CA ALA A 195 -4.21 -13.14 32.27
C ALA A 195 -5.28 -12.36 33.07
N LEU A 196 -4.90 -11.82 34.24
CA LEU A 196 -5.82 -11.06 35.09
C LEU A 196 -6.16 -9.68 34.50
N THR A 197 -5.17 -9.00 33.92
CA THR A 197 -5.40 -7.72 33.22
C THR A 197 -6.26 -7.92 31.99
N THR A 198 -6.00 -8.99 31.22
CA THR A 198 -6.82 -9.32 30.04
C THR A 198 -8.26 -9.60 30.45
N LEU A 199 -8.46 -10.38 31.52
CA LEU A 199 -9.78 -10.66 32.07
C LEU A 199 -10.51 -9.39 32.51
N SER A 200 -9.83 -8.45 33.17
CA SER A 200 -10.44 -7.20 33.62
C SER A 200 -10.83 -6.28 32.45
N LEU A 201 -10.09 -6.33 31.35
CA LEU A 201 -10.37 -5.57 30.12
C LEU A 201 -11.56 -6.15 29.34
N ILE A 202 -11.65 -7.48 29.20
CA ILE A 202 -12.73 -8.12 28.43
C ILE A 202 -14.04 -8.25 29.20
N LYS A 203 -14.00 -8.37 30.53
CA LYS A 203 -15.18 -8.61 31.38
C LYS A 203 -16.30 -7.57 31.20
N PRO A 204 -16.02 -6.25 31.08
CA PRO A 204 -17.06 -5.27 30.77
C PRO A 204 -17.79 -5.56 29.45
N SER A 205 -17.06 -5.97 28.40
CA SER A 205 -17.65 -6.32 27.11
C SER A 205 -18.50 -7.59 27.21
N LEU A 206 -18.06 -8.59 27.97
CA LEU A 206 -18.84 -9.80 28.23
C LEU A 206 -20.13 -9.50 29.01
N LEU A 207 -20.07 -8.61 30.01
CA LEU A 207 -21.25 -8.15 30.75
C LEU A 207 -22.23 -7.37 29.85
N GLU A 208 -21.73 -6.64 28.86
CA GLU A 208 -22.59 -5.95 27.88
C GLU A 208 -23.35 -6.93 26.97
N ILE A 209 -22.71 -8.05 26.61
CA ILE A 209 -23.26 -9.07 25.71
C ILE A 209 -24.24 -10.00 26.45
N PHE A 210 -23.84 -10.51 27.62
CA PHE A 210 -24.57 -11.56 28.34
C PHE A 210 -25.34 -11.03 29.57
N GLY A 211 -25.16 -9.76 29.94
CA GLY A 211 -25.67 -9.25 31.20
C GLY A 211 -25.00 -9.93 32.39
N HIS A 212 -25.77 -10.30 33.40
CA HIS A 212 -25.29 -11.06 34.57
C HIS A 212 -25.53 -12.58 34.44
N ASP A 213 -26.00 -13.06 33.29
CA ASP A 213 -26.29 -14.48 33.04
C ASP A 213 -25.45 -15.00 31.86
N PHE A 214 -24.39 -15.72 32.18
CA PHE A 214 -23.44 -16.27 31.21
C PHE A 214 -23.83 -17.67 30.70
N SER A 215 -25.00 -18.21 31.06
CA SER A 215 -25.43 -19.56 30.64
C SER A 215 -25.47 -19.75 29.12
N ARG A 216 -25.66 -18.66 28.36
CA ARG A 216 -25.67 -18.63 26.89
C ARG A 216 -24.28 -18.56 26.26
N LEU A 217 -23.23 -18.28 27.03
CA LEU A 217 -21.85 -18.33 26.57
C LEU A 217 -21.41 -19.79 26.47
N ASN A 218 -21.23 -20.26 25.25
CA ASN A 218 -20.91 -21.65 24.94
C ASN A 218 -19.40 -21.89 24.88
N ALA A 219 -18.68 -21.09 24.10
CA ALA A 219 -17.24 -21.24 23.95
C ALA A 219 -16.48 -19.92 23.92
N ILE A 220 -15.22 -19.97 24.34
CA ILE A 220 -14.23 -18.90 24.21
C ILE A 220 -13.06 -19.43 23.38
N CYS A 221 -12.74 -18.76 22.29
CA CYS A 221 -11.59 -19.07 21.43
C CYS A 221 -10.51 -17.99 21.55
N THR A 222 -9.26 -18.40 21.76
CA THR A 222 -8.10 -17.50 21.88
C THR A 222 -6.87 -18.05 21.16
N ASP A 223 -5.80 -17.26 21.07
CA ASP A 223 -4.51 -17.73 20.55
C ASP A 223 -3.87 -18.84 21.42
N THR A 224 -2.82 -19.47 20.89
CA THR A 224 -2.09 -20.54 21.59
C THR A 224 -0.86 -20.01 22.34
N CYS A 225 -1.01 -18.98 23.18
CA CYS A 225 0.06 -18.49 24.05
C CYS A 225 -0.12 -18.87 25.54
N SER A 226 0.95 -18.72 26.32
CA SER A 226 0.95 -19.06 27.75
C SER A 226 0.00 -18.17 28.56
N THR A 227 -0.15 -16.90 28.17
CA THR A 227 -1.07 -15.93 28.78
C THR A 227 -2.53 -16.33 28.55
N MET A 228 -2.91 -16.70 27.32
CA MET A 228 -4.29 -17.10 27.02
C MET A 228 -4.67 -18.41 27.70
N ARG A 229 -3.74 -19.36 27.83
CA ARG A 229 -3.96 -20.58 28.64
C ARG A 229 -4.07 -20.31 30.14
N LYS A 230 -3.35 -19.30 30.65
CA LYS A 230 -3.55 -18.82 32.03
C LYS A 230 -4.94 -18.19 32.15
N LEU A 231 -5.34 -17.35 31.21
CA LEU A 231 -6.68 -16.75 31.14
C LEU A 231 -7.77 -17.83 31.14
N HIS A 232 -7.67 -18.87 30.31
CA HIS A 232 -8.62 -19.99 30.30
C HIS A 232 -8.75 -20.66 31.67
N ARG A 233 -7.64 -20.87 32.39
CA ARG A 233 -7.66 -21.46 33.73
C ARG A 233 -8.31 -20.53 34.76
N GLU A 234 -7.97 -19.24 34.74
CA GLU A 234 -8.58 -18.24 35.63
C GLU A 234 -10.08 -18.12 35.37
N MET A 235 -10.51 -18.09 34.10
CA MET A 235 -11.93 -18.04 33.74
C MET A 235 -12.66 -19.32 34.14
N LYS A 236 -12.10 -20.50 33.87
CA LYS A 236 -12.71 -21.79 34.25
C LYS A 236 -12.85 -21.97 35.77
N ALA A 237 -11.99 -21.32 36.56
CA ALA A 237 -12.07 -21.32 38.02
C ALA A 237 -13.21 -20.43 38.55
N LEU A 238 -13.72 -19.49 37.74
CA LEU A 238 -14.87 -18.67 38.11
C LEU A 238 -16.17 -19.46 37.88
N PRO A 239 -17.08 -19.54 38.88
CA PRO A 239 -18.34 -20.27 38.74
C PRO A 239 -19.20 -19.83 37.56
N GLU A 240 -19.07 -18.58 37.14
CA GLU A 240 -19.83 -17.96 36.05
C GLU A 240 -19.33 -18.34 34.64
N PHE A 241 -18.13 -18.92 34.50
CA PHE A 241 -17.59 -19.37 33.21
C PHE A 241 -17.11 -20.82 33.24
N SER A 242 -17.44 -21.58 34.29
CA SER A 242 -16.99 -22.97 34.48
C SER A 242 -17.62 -23.92 33.46
N HIS A 243 -18.81 -23.59 32.94
CA HIS A 243 -19.52 -24.33 31.90
C HIS A 243 -19.03 -24.06 30.48
N CYS A 244 -18.22 -23.01 30.27
CA CYS A 244 -17.76 -22.61 28.95
C CYS A 244 -16.69 -23.57 28.40
N LEU A 245 -16.74 -23.82 27.10
CA LEU A 245 -15.68 -24.50 26.37
C LEU A 245 -14.56 -23.53 26.05
N TYR A 246 -13.30 -23.94 26.26
CA TYR A 246 -12.14 -23.10 25.96
C TYR A 246 -11.36 -23.72 24.81
N ILE A 247 -11.27 -22.99 23.70
CA ILE A 247 -10.72 -23.48 22.44
C ILE A 247 -9.48 -22.64 22.09
N LEU A 248 -8.42 -23.31 21.63
CA LEU A 248 -7.21 -22.65 21.17
C LEU A 248 -7.22 -22.58 19.64
N CYS A 249 -6.68 -21.49 19.08
CA CYS A 249 -6.61 -21.29 17.64
C CYS A 249 -5.69 -22.34 16.98
N ASP A 250 -6.30 -23.25 16.21
CA ASP A 250 -5.59 -24.33 15.52
C ASP A 250 -4.50 -23.81 14.56
N SER A 251 -4.82 -22.76 13.79
CA SER A 251 -3.87 -22.11 12.87
C SER A 251 -2.66 -21.55 13.60
N HIS A 252 -2.85 -20.97 14.79
CA HIS A 252 -1.75 -20.47 15.60
C HIS A 252 -0.85 -21.61 16.12
N GLY A 253 -1.44 -22.74 16.53
CA GLY A 253 -0.68 -23.93 16.93
C GLY A 253 0.19 -24.51 15.81
N LEU A 254 -0.33 -24.55 14.57
CA LEU A 254 0.40 -25.00 13.38
C LEU A 254 1.55 -24.05 13.03
N GLN A 255 1.33 -22.74 13.19
CA GLN A 255 2.38 -21.73 13.04
C GLN A 255 3.52 -21.93 14.07
N LEU A 256 3.20 -22.18 15.33
CA LEU A 256 4.20 -22.47 16.36
C LEU A 256 4.96 -23.77 16.10
N LEU A 257 4.35 -24.79 15.46
CA LEU A 257 5.07 -25.98 15.04
C LEU A 257 6.11 -25.66 13.94
N ILE A 258 5.79 -24.76 13.01
CA ILE A 258 6.77 -24.28 12.01
C ILE A 258 7.92 -23.56 12.71
N LYS A 259 7.63 -22.72 13.71
CA LYS A 259 8.63 -22.05 14.55
C LYS A 259 9.59 -23.06 15.17
N ASP A 260 9.07 -24.05 15.91
CA ASP A 260 9.90 -25.04 16.61
C ASP A 260 10.81 -25.84 15.66
N ILE A 261 10.30 -26.18 14.48
CA ILE A 261 11.07 -26.91 13.47
C ILE A 261 12.16 -26.02 12.90
N VAL A 262 11.83 -24.78 12.50
CA VAL A 262 12.80 -23.86 11.89
C VAL A 262 13.89 -23.42 12.89
N GLU A 263 13.55 -23.30 14.17
CA GLU A 263 14.48 -22.94 15.26
C GLU A 263 15.24 -24.14 15.82
N SER A 264 14.91 -25.37 15.40
CA SER A 264 15.62 -26.57 15.84
C SER A 264 17.09 -26.54 15.39
N LYS A 265 17.99 -27.12 16.20
CA LYS A 265 19.44 -27.13 15.96
C LYS A 265 19.83 -27.59 14.55
N ARG A 266 19.04 -28.49 13.95
CA ARG A 266 19.25 -29.02 12.60
C ARG A 266 18.92 -27.98 11.52
N TRP A 267 17.81 -27.27 11.67
CA TRP A 267 17.20 -26.47 10.61
C TRP A 267 17.52 -24.97 10.70
N MET A 268 17.82 -24.47 11.90
CA MET A 268 18.16 -23.07 12.14
C MET A 268 19.32 -22.57 11.23
N PRO A 269 20.42 -23.32 11.01
CA PRO A 269 21.47 -22.88 10.10
C PRO A 269 21.01 -22.83 8.63
N ILE A 270 20.13 -23.75 8.22
CA ILE A 270 19.60 -23.82 6.85
C ILE A 270 18.64 -22.65 6.60
N PHE A 271 17.73 -22.40 7.54
CA PHE A 271 16.81 -21.28 7.45
C PHE A 271 17.55 -19.93 7.54
N GLY A 272 18.61 -19.85 8.35
CA GLY A 272 19.52 -18.70 8.36
C GLY A 272 20.16 -18.43 6.99
N LYS A 273 20.56 -19.47 6.24
CA LYS A 273 21.01 -19.32 4.85
C LYS A 273 19.89 -18.85 3.92
N VAL A 274 18.65 -19.33 4.09
CA VAL A 274 17.47 -18.91 3.32
C VAL A 274 17.19 -17.42 3.52
N THR A 275 17.08 -16.97 4.77
CA THR A 275 16.85 -15.56 5.09
C THR A 275 18.00 -14.68 4.63
N PHE A 276 19.25 -15.16 4.75
CA PHE A 276 20.43 -14.49 4.22
C PHE A 276 20.38 -14.30 2.71
N LEU A 277 20.03 -15.33 1.94
CA LEU A 277 19.90 -15.25 0.48
C LEU A 277 18.79 -14.27 0.08
N ILE A 278 17.62 -14.35 0.72
CA ILE A 278 16.51 -13.44 0.45
C ILE A 278 16.90 -12.00 0.78
N ALA A 279 17.51 -11.76 1.96
CA ALA A 279 17.98 -10.44 2.36
C ALA A 279 19.05 -9.90 1.41
N PHE A 280 19.99 -10.74 0.97
CA PHE A 280 21.00 -10.36 0.01
C PHE A 280 20.37 -9.92 -1.31
N PHE A 281 19.51 -10.74 -1.93
CA PHE A 281 18.93 -10.40 -3.23
C PHE A 281 17.91 -9.25 -3.13
N ASN A 282 17.22 -9.09 -1.99
CA ASN A 282 16.36 -7.92 -1.76
C ASN A 282 17.17 -6.62 -1.66
N LYS A 283 18.39 -6.65 -1.10
CA LYS A 283 19.27 -5.47 -0.96
C LYS A 283 20.16 -5.25 -2.19
N ALA A 284 20.69 -6.31 -2.80
CA ALA A 284 21.66 -6.27 -3.90
C ALA A 284 20.97 -6.19 -5.27
N LYS A 285 20.40 -5.01 -5.57
CA LYS A 285 19.59 -4.75 -6.79
C LYS A 285 20.27 -5.19 -8.10
N LEU A 286 21.59 -4.98 -8.22
CA LEU A 286 22.37 -5.42 -9.39
C LEU A 286 22.39 -6.95 -9.52
N GLN A 287 22.60 -7.66 -8.42
CA GLN A 287 22.66 -9.12 -8.40
C GLN A 287 21.28 -9.73 -8.62
N LEU A 288 20.24 -9.12 -8.06
CA LEU A 288 18.85 -9.50 -8.33
C LEU A 288 18.47 -9.30 -9.80
N SER A 289 18.88 -8.18 -10.43
CA SER A 289 18.64 -7.96 -11.85
C SER A 289 19.31 -9.03 -12.72
N ARG A 290 20.52 -9.47 -12.35
CA ARG A 290 21.21 -10.57 -13.06
C ARG A 290 20.53 -11.91 -12.82
N LEU A 291 20.14 -12.19 -11.58
CA LEU A 291 19.35 -13.37 -11.28
C LEU A 291 18.04 -13.40 -12.08
N ARG A 292 17.39 -12.25 -12.29
CA ARG A 292 16.17 -12.14 -13.11
C ARG A 292 16.39 -12.51 -14.58
N ILE A 293 17.58 -12.28 -15.13
CA ILE A 293 17.95 -12.74 -16.48
C ILE A 293 17.99 -14.26 -16.48
N HIS A 294 18.71 -14.86 -15.53
CA HIS A 294 18.79 -16.32 -15.36
C HIS A 294 17.41 -16.94 -15.06
N GLN A 295 16.53 -16.28 -14.32
CA GLN A 295 15.14 -16.70 -14.12
C GLN A 295 14.34 -16.71 -15.43
N GLN A 296 14.48 -15.68 -16.24
CA GLN A 296 13.81 -15.60 -17.54
C GLN A 296 14.29 -16.70 -18.48
N GLU A 297 15.59 -17.01 -18.47
CA GLU A 297 16.18 -18.09 -19.27
C GLU A 297 15.78 -19.49 -18.77
N CYS A 298 15.80 -19.72 -17.46
CA CYS A 298 15.47 -21.04 -16.89
C CYS A 298 13.96 -21.33 -16.86
N TYR A 299 13.12 -20.31 -16.62
CA TYR A 299 11.71 -20.51 -16.29
C TYR A 299 10.73 -19.79 -17.22
N GLY A 300 11.20 -18.88 -18.10
CA GLY A 300 10.34 -18.06 -18.96
C GLY A 300 9.53 -16.98 -18.24
N GLN A 301 9.66 -16.88 -16.91
CA GLN A 301 9.00 -15.91 -16.06
C GLN A 301 9.84 -15.57 -14.84
N ARG A 302 9.62 -14.38 -14.27
CA ARG A 302 10.28 -13.96 -13.03
C ARG A 302 9.61 -14.63 -11.83
N LYS A 303 10.41 -15.04 -10.85
CA LYS A 303 9.92 -15.58 -9.57
C LYS A 303 10.38 -14.70 -8.42
N ALA A 304 9.44 -14.27 -7.56
CA ALA A 304 9.74 -13.41 -6.42
C ALA A 304 10.33 -14.21 -5.25
N PHE A 305 11.21 -13.58 -4.48
CA PHE A 305 11.56 -14.06 -3.13
C PHE A 305 10.50 -13.58 -2.15
N ILE A 306 10.11 -14.45 -1.22
CA ILE A 306 9.10 -14.15 -0.20
C ILE A 306 9.82 -14.00 1.14
N THR A 307 9.75 -12.83 1.76
CA THR A 307 10.33 -12.59 3.08
C THR A 307 9.49 -13.29 4.15
N ALA A 308 10.16 -13.96 5.10
CA ALA A 308 9.49 -14.51 6.27
C ALA A 308 9.14 -13.39 7.26
N ALA A 309 7.90 -13.35 7.72
CA ALA A 309 7.45 -12.49 8.80
C ALA A 309 7.60 -13.23 10.14
N ILE A 310 8.24 -12.56 11.12
CA ILE A 310 8.53 -13.15 12.44
C ILE A 310 7.24 -13.47 13.21
N THR A 311 6.16 -12.72 12.98
CA THR A 311 4.86 -12.86 13.67
C THR A 311 3.85 -13.75 12.94
N ARG A 312 4.16 -14.25 11.73
CA ARG A 312 3.31 -15.17 10.96
C ARG A 312 4.12 -16.34 10.43
N TRP A 313 4.29 -17.37 11.26
CA TRP A 313 5.22 -18.47 11.00
C TRP A 313 4.90 -19.34 9.77
N GLY A 314 3.70 -19.19 9.19
CA GLY A 314 3.36 -19.78 7.88
C GLY A 314 4.15 -19.20 6.71
N THR A 315 4.71 -17.99 6.84
CA THR A 315 5.48 -17.31 5.79
C THR A 315 6.88 -17.91 5.58
N GLN A 316 7.37 -18.70 6.52
CA GLN A 316 8.67 -19.36 6.55
C GLN A 316 8.70 -20.48 5.50
N LEU A 317 7.59 -21.20 5.35
CA LEU A 317 7.40 -22.16 4.27
C LEU A 317 7.43 -21.45 2.90
N ALA A 318 6.77 -20.30 2.78
CA ALA A 318 6.77 -19.52 1.55
C ALA A 318 8.17 -18.99 1.21
N ALA A 319 8.95 -18.57 2.21
CA ALA A 319 10.34 -18.17 2.07
C ALA A 319 11.23 -19.32 1.57
N VAL A 320 11.19 -20.47 2.24
CA VAL A 320 11.90 -21.71 1.85
C VAL A 320 11.53 -22.12 0.42
N LYS A 321 10.23 -22.14 0.10
CA LYS A 321 9.73 -22.46 -1.23
C LYS A 321 10.21 -21.46 -2.28
N SER A 322 10.22 -20.17 -1.98
CA SER A 322 10.66 -19.14 -2.92
C SER A 322 12.15 -19.27 -3.28
N VAL A 323 13.01 -19.68 -2.33
CA VAL A 323 14.42 -19.96 -2.62
C VAL A 323 14.57 -21.27 -3.40
N PHE A 324 13.83 -22.31 -3.02
CA PHE A 324 13.84 -23.60 -3.72
C PHE A 324 13.36 -23.47 -5.18
N ASP A 325 12.29 -22.72 -5.43
CA ASP A 325 11.75 -22.48 -6.78
C ASP A 325 12.71 -21.69 -7.69
N ASN A 326 13.72 -21.05 -7.10
CA ASN A 326 14.77 -20.29 -7.76
C ASN A 326 16.10 -21.03 -7.89
N LYS A 327 16.16 -22.32 -7.51
CA LYS A 327 17.39 -23.14 -7.44
C LYS A 327 18.23 -23.12 -8.72
N ASP A 328 17.62 -23.34 -9.89
CA ASP A 328 18.36 -23.43 -11.16
C ASP A 328 18.89 -22.06 -11.59
N ALA A 329 18.06 -21.02 -11.46
CA ALA A 329 18.47 -19.64 -11.75
C ALA A 329 19.59 -19.17 -10.81
N LEU A 330 19.53 -19.53 -9.52
CA LEU A 330 20.57 -19.23 -8.54
C LEU A 330 21.89 -19.95 -8.89
N ARG A 331 21.83 -21.22 -9.29
CA ARG A 331 23.01 -21.98 -9.74
C ARG A 331 23.60 -21.43 -11.03
N ALA A 332 22.77 -20.99 -11.97
CA ALA A 332 23.21 -20.31 -13.19
C ALA A 332 23.90 -18.97 -12.85
N PHE A 333 23.30 -18.19 -11.95
CA PHE A 333 23.88 -16.96 -11.42
C PHE A 333 25.25 -17.18 -10.76
N ALA A 334 25.44 -18.23 -9.96
CA ALA A 334 26.71 -18.53 -9.31
C ALA A 334 27.82 -18.99 -10.28
N ARG A 335 27.46 -19.39 -11.52
CA ARG A 335 28.40 -19.81 -12.58
C ARG A 335 28.65 -18.71 -13.62
N ASP A 336 27.98 -17.58 -13.49
CA ASP A 336 28.10 -16.45 -14.41
C ASP A 336 29.53 -15.91 -14.38
N SER A 337 30.19 -15.90 -15.54
CA SER A 337 31.57 -15.45 -15.70
C SER A 337 31.81 -14.02 -15.20
N VAL A 338 30.81 -13.14 -15.28
CA VAL A 338 30.90 -11.75 -14.81
C VAL A 338 30.86 -11.69 -13.28
N ILE A 339 30.13 -12.61 -12.66
CA ILE A 339 30.07 -12.75 -11.21
C ILE A 339 31.39 -13.31 -10.68
N LEU A 340 31.90 -14.37 -11.30
CA LEU A 340 33.17 -15.00 -10.92
C LEU A 340 34.40 -14.09 -11.14
N ASN A 341 34.37 -13.24 -12.17
CA ASN A 341 35.43 -12.26 -12.41
C ASN A 341 35.39 -11.07 -11.42
N GLY A 342 34.20 -10.65 -11.00
CA GLY A 342 34.04 -9.60 -9.97
C GLY A 342 34.60 -10.00 -8.61
N MET A 343 34.60 -11.30 -8.26
CA MET A 343 35.17 -11.80 -7.01
C MET A 343 36.69 -11.63 -6.90
N LYS A 344 37.41 -11.73 -8.02
CA LYS A 344 38.89 -11.60 -8.02
C LYS A 344 39.36 -10.18 -7.67
N GLN A 345 38.52 -9.17 -7.86
CA GLN A 345 38.83 -7.77 -7.51
C GLN A 345 38.48 -7.42 -6.05
N VAL A 346 37.51 -8.10 -5.43
CA VAL A 346 37.05 -7.84 -4.05
C VAL A 346 38.01 -8.43 -3.00
N ILE A 347 38.63 -9.57 -3.29
CA ILE A 347 39.59 -10.25 -2.38
C ILE A 347 40.83 -9.38 -2.07
N VAL A 348 41.08 -8.31 -2.84
CA VAL A 348 42.23 -7.39 -2.65
C VAL A 348 41.93 -6.26 -1.66
N LYS A 349 40.68 -6.07 -1.19
CA LYS A 349 40.28 -4.89 -0.39
C LYS A 349 39.60 -5.16 0.96
N GLU A 350 39.33 -6.41 1.35
CA GLU A 350 38.61 -6.70 2.59
C GLU A 350 39.56 -7.11 3.73
N GLU A 351 40.07 -6.11 4.47
CA GLU A 351 40.55 -6.31 5.85
C GLU A 351 39.75 -5.52 6.91
N GLU A 352 38.79 -4.67 6.56
CA GLU A 352 37.98 -3.97 7.56
C GLU A 352 36.50 -3.80 7.15
N GLN A 353 35.60 -4.12 8.10
CA GLN A 353 34.13 -3.94 8.14
C GLN A 353 33.26 -5.11 7.64
N VAL A 354 32.90 -5.99 8.60
CA VAL A 354 31.93 -7.09 8.44
C VAL A 354 30.60 -6.68 9.08
N THR A 355 29.67 -6.11 8.29
CA THR A 355 28.23 -6.03 8.66
C THR A 355 27.27 -6.08 7.46
N GLN A 356 27.76 -6.34 6.24
CA GLN A 356 26.90 -6.58 5.07
C GLN A 356 27.13 -7.98 4.48
N PRO A 357 26.06 -8.67 4.01
CA PRO A 357 26.17 -10.01 3.42
C PRO A 357 27.03 -9.98 2.16
N SER A 358 28.18 -10.65 2.19
CA SER A 358 29.17 -10.59 1.10
C SER A 358 28.81 -11.53 -0.06
N LEU A 359 29.04 -11.08 -1.30
CA LEU A 359 28.83 -11.89 -2.52
C LEU A 359 29.60 -13.23 -2.50
N PRO A 360 30.84 -13.32 -1.96
CA PRO A 360 31.52 -14.60 -1.71
C PRO A 360 30.74 -15.60 -0.88
N GLN A 361 30.12 -15.15 0.20
CA GLN A 361 29.33 -16.00 1.07
C GLN A 361 28.05 -16.51 0.39
N VAL A 362 27.39 -15.66 -0.40
CA VAL A 362 26.22 -16.03 -1.22
C VAL A 362 26.56 -17.15 -2.22
N ILE A 363 27.66 -17.00 -2.96
CA ILE A 363 28.07 -18.01 -3.94
C ILE A 363 28.51 -19.30 -3.25
N SER A 364 29.18 -19.19 -2.09
CA SER A 364 29.50 -20.35 -1.26
C SER A 364 28.24 -21.13 -0.88
N TYR A 365 27.18 -20.45 -0.42
CA TYR A 365 25.90 -21.11 -0.10
C TYR A 365 25.18 -21.67 -1.33
N ILE A 366 25.23 -21.00 -2.48
CA ILE A 366 24.63 -21.51 -3.72
C ILE A 366 25.40 -22.72 -4.28
N ASN A 367 26.72 -22.77 -4.12
CA ASN A 367 27.53 -23.90 -4.60
C ASN A 367 27.59 -25.06 -3.59
N ASP A 368 27.14 -24.85 -2.35
CA ASP A 368 26.99 -25.87 -1.33
C ASP A 368 25.89 -26.88 -1.72
N LEU A 369 26.32 -28.08 -2.15
CA LEU A 369 25.40 -29.17 -2.51
C LEU A 369 24.60 -29.67 -1.30
N GLU A 370 25.18 -29.62 -0.10
CA GLU A 370 24.53 -30.05 1.12
C GLU A 370 23.41 -29.08 1.51
N PHE A 371 23.62 -27.77 1.33
CA PHE A 371 22.56 -26.76 1.51
C PHE A 371 21.32 -27.06 0.68
N TRP A 372 21.47 -27.36 -0.61
CA TRP A 372 20.31 -27.63 -1.48
C TRP A 372 19.57 -28.91 -1.13
N ALA A 373 20.30 -29.97 -0.78
CA ALA A 373 19.69 -31.22 -0.32
C ALA A 373 18.91 -30.98 0.98
N ASN A 374 19.53 -30.30 1.95
CA ASN A 374 18.91 -29.96 3.22
C ASN A 374 17.72 -28.99 3.08
N LEU A 375 17.76 -28.03 2.13
CA LEU A 375 16.65 -27.12 1.84
C LEU A 375 15.43 -27.86 1.28
N GLU A 376 15.67 -28.81 0.38
CA GLU A 376 14.62 -29.67 -0.18
C GLU A 376 13.98 -30.53 0.91
N MET A 377 14.80 -31.09 1.80
CA MET A 377 14.32 -31.82 2.98
C MET A 377 13.47 -30.94 3.89
N LEU A 378 13.93 -29.72 4.20
CA LEU A 378 13.17 -28.76 5.02
C LEU A 378 11.82 -28.40 4.37
N PHE A 379 11.80 -28.19 3.05
CA PHE A 379 10.57 -27.93 2.31
C PHE A 379 9.58 -29.10 2.45
N LYS A 380 10.03 -30.35 2.26
CA LYS A 380 9.19 -31.55 2.45
C LYS A 380 8.68 -31.71 3.88
N VAL A 381 9.48 -31.33 4.88
CA VAL A 381 9.08 -31.36 6.29
C VAL A 381 7.98 -30.33 6.58
N LEU A 382 8.12 -29.10 6.06
CA LEU A 382 7.19 -28.00 6.32
C LEU A 382 5.91 -28.06 5.46
N GLN A 383 5.96 -28.65 4.27
CA GLN A 383 4.84 -28.67 3.32
C GLN A 383 3.55 -29.28 3.90
N PRO A 384 3.55 -30.43 4.61
CA PRO A 384 2.34 -30.97 5.25
C PRO A 384 1.72 -30.00 6.26
N ILE A 385 2.55 -29.25 7.00
CA ILE A 385 2.08 -28.26 7.99
C ILE A 385 1.44 -27.07 7.28
N GLY A 386 2.01 -26.62 6.15
CA GLY A 386 1.40 -25.57 5.32
C GLY A 386 0.03 -25.96 4.76
N HIS A 387 -0.13 -27.20 4.30
CA HIS A 387 -1.45 -27.70 3.86
C HIS A 387 -2.45 -27.76 5.01
N ALA A 388 -2.01 -28.22 6.19
CA ALA A 388 -2.82 -28.21 7.40
C ALA A 388 -3.27 -26.79 7.77
N GLN A 389 -2.35 -25.82 7.74
CA GLN A 389 -2.65 -24.41 8.05
C GLN A 389 -3.70 -23.85 7.08
N ALA A 390 -3.51 -24.02 5.76
CA ALA A 390 -4.49 -23.57 4.77
C ALA A 390 -5.89 -24.21 4.97
N ASN A 391 -5.94 -25.48 5.40
CA ASN A 391 -7.18 -26.16 5.74
C ASN A 391 -7.81 -25.70 7.07
N SER A 392 -7.02 -25.09 7.96
CA SER A 392 -7.50 -24.50 9.21
C SER A 392 -8.09 -23.11 8.99
N GLU A 393 -7.52 -22.34 8.06
CA GLU A 393 -7.91 -20.95 7.73
C GLU A 393 -9.10 -20.86 6.74
N ARG A 394 -9.68 -21.98 6.31
CA ARG A 394 -10.81 -22.00 5.37
C ARG A 394 -12.12 -21.58 6.03
N ASP A 395 -13.04 -21.01 5.24
CA ASP A 395 -14.40 -20.77 5.69
C ASP A 395 -15.05 -22.06 6.21
N ARG A 396 -15.67 -21.99 7.39
CA ARG A 396 -16.36 -23.11 8.05
C ARG A 396 -15.46 -24.31 8.43
N ALA A 397 -14.19 -24.08 8.74
CA ALA A 397 -13.34 -25.12 9.34
C ALA A 397 -13.94 -25.60 10.68
N GLY A 398 -14.28 -26.89 10.77
CA GLY A 398 -14.91 -27.47 11.95
C GLY A 398 -13.91 -27.94 13.01
N LEU A 399 -14.36 -27.99 14.28
CA LEU A 399 -13.55 -28.47 15.41
C LEU A 399 -13.16 -29.96 15.26
N GLY A 400 -14.04 -30.76 14.66
CA GLY A 400 -13.78 -32.19 14.38
C GLY A 400 -12.65 -32.43 13.38
N GLU A 401 -12.25 -31.42 12.60
CA GLU A 401 -11.18 -31.52 11.61
C GLU A 401 -9.79 -31.32 12.20
N VAL A 402 -9.69 -30.79 13.43
CA VAL A 402 -8.42 -30.49 14.09
C VAL A 402 -7.60 -31.77 14.30
N ILE A 403 -8.18 -32.83 14.87
CA ILE A 403 -7.47 -34.08 15.11
C ILE A 403 -6.97 -34.72 13.79
N PRO A 404 -7.82 -34.93 12.76
CA PRO A 404 -7.38 -35.42 11.45
C PRO A 404 -6.29 -34.58 10.81
N ARG A 405 -6.39 -33.25 10.88
CA ARG A 405 -5.42 -32.32 10.30
C ARG A 405 -4.03 -32.53 10.90
N TRP A 406 -3.93 -32.61 12.22
CA TRP A 406 -2.65 -32.85 12.90
C TRP A 406 -2.10 -34.27 12.71
N LEU A 407 -2.97 -35.27 12.56
CA LEU A 407 -2.56 -36.65 12.24
C LEU A 407 -2.09 -36.78 10.78
N SER A 408 -2.67 -36.01 9.86
CA SER A 408 -2.27 -36.02 8.44
C SER A 408 -0.83 -35.54 8.23
N ILE A 409 -0.34 -34.62 9.07
CA ILE A 409 1.07 -34.19 9.10
C ILE A 409 1.95 -35.39 9.46
N GLN A 410 1.58 -36.14 10.50
CA GLN A 410 2.33 -37.32 10.91
C GLN A 410 2.30 -38.40 9.83
N ALA A 411 1.14 -38.70 9.25
CA ALA A 411 1.02 -39.68 8.17
C ALA A 411 1.89 -39.31 6.95
N SER A 412 1.97 -38.01 6.62
CA SER A 412 2.84 -37.52 5.55
C SER A 412 4.33 -37.76 5.87
N TRP A 413 4.74 -37.55 7.12
CA TRP A 413 6.12 -37.83 7.54
C TRP A 413 6.41 -39.34 7.67
N ASP A 414 5.45 -40.14 8.13
CA ASP A 414 5.55 -41.60 8.17
C ASP A 414 5.75 -42.17 6.76
N ALA A 415 5.00 -41.68 5.78
CA ALA A 415 5.16 -42.06 4.38
C ALA A 415 6.55 -41.70 3.81
N LEU A 416 7.11 -40.54 4.20
CA LEU A 416 8.47 -40.15 3.82
C LEU A 416 9.53 -41.06 4.48
N GLU A 417 9.35 -41.41 5.75
CA GLU A 417 10.22 -42.33 6.49
C GLU A 417 10.18 -43.75 5.90
N GLU A 418 8.99 -44.28 5.59
CA GLU A 418 8.80 -45.60 4.99
C GLU A 418 9.36 -45.69 3.57
N ALA A 419 9.25 -44.61 2.78
CA ALA A 419 9.83 -44.54 1.45
C ALA A 419 11.38 -44.52 1.46
N GLY A 420 12.01 -44.42 2.65
CA GLY A 420 13.45 -44.27 2.79
C GLY A 420 13.98 -42.98 2.16
N GLN A 421 13.09 -42.00 1.94
CA GLN A 421 13.48 -40.71 1.38
C GLN A 421 14.13 -39.88 2.49
N ASP A 422 15.35 -39.42 2.22
CA ASP A 422 16.10 -38.50 3.08
C ASP A 422 16.43 -39.09 4.48
N PRO A 423 17.29 -40.13 4.57
CA PRO A 423 17.59 -40.87 5.81
C PRO A 423 18.28 -40.02 6.90
N LEU A 424 18.63 -38.78 6.60
CA LEU A 424 19.23 -37.81 7.52
C LEU A 424 18.17 -37.00 8.29
N ILE A 425 16.87 -37.18 8.00
CA ILE A 425 15.79 -36.58 8.79
C ILE A 425 15.61 -37.38 10.07
N ASN A 426 15.71 -36.70 11.22
CA ASN A 426 15.32 -37.27 12.49
C ASN A 426 13.78 -37.20 12.64
N TYR A 427 13.07 -38.16 12.02
CA TYR A 427 11.61 -38.22 12.10
C TYR A 427 11.10 -38.39 13.54
N GLN A 428 11.90 -38.97 14.45
CA GLN A 428 11.52 -39.07 15.86
C GLN A 428 11.46 -37.69 16.54
N GLU A 429 12.40 -36.80 16.24
CA GLU A 429 12.39 -35.41 16.73
C GLU A 429 11.19 -34.64 16.19
N LEU A 430 10.91 -34.72 14.88
CA LEU A 430 9.74 -34.07 14.27
C LEU A 430 8.43 -34.57 14.88
N LYS A 431 8.29 -35.89 15.06
CA LYS A 431 7.12 -36.50 15.72
C LYS A 431 7.00 -36.06 17.17
N ALA A 432 8.12 -35.87 17.88
CA ALA A 432 8.13 -35.37 19.25
C ALA A 432 7.67 -33.90 19.34
N LEU A 433 8.19 -33.01 18.47
CA LEU A 433 7.79 -31.60 18.39
C LEU A 433 6.31 -31.46 18.05
N ARG A 434 5.83 -32.20 17.03
CA ARG A 434 4.42 -32.26 16.67
C ARG A 434 3.58 -32.73 17.85
N LYS A 435 3.99 -33.82 18.51
CA LYS A 435 3.26 -34.36 19.66
C LYS A 435 3.19 -33.35 20.81
N GLN A 436 4.30 -32.70 21.15
CA GLN A 436 4.34 -31.68 22.20
C GLN A 436 3.36 -30.53 21.91
N ARG A 437 3.31 -30.04 20.67
CA ARG A 437 2.36 -28.99 20.27
C ARG A 437 0.93 -29.51 20.20
N PHE A 438 0.72 -30.70 19.65
CA PHE A 438 -0.58 -31.35 19.54
C PHE A 438 -1.23 -31.58 20.92
N ASP A 439 -0.47 -32.09 21.88
CA ASP A 439 -0.93 -32.37 23.25
C ASP A 439 -1.35 -31.08 23.99
N VAL A 440 -0.86 -29.92 23.54
CA VAL A 440 -1.18 -28.61 24.12
C VAL A 440 -2.26 -27.87 23.31
N GLN A 441 -2.34 -28.13 22.00
CA GLN A 441 -3.31 -27.52 21.10
C GLN A 441 -4.68 -28.20 21.17
N THR A 442 -4.71 -29.48 21.53
CA THR A 442 -5.93 -30.29 21.56
C THR A 442 -6.33 -30.63 22.98
N ASP A 443 -7.63 -30.82 23.16
CA ASP A 443 -8.30 -31.11 24.43
C ASP A 443 -9.48 -32.04 24.12
N ASP A 444 -10.11 -32.63 25.14
CA ASP A 444 -11.13 -33.68 24.99
C ASP A 444 -12.32 -33.25 24.11
N ILE A 445 -12.64 -31.95 24.05
CA ILE A 445 -13.66 -31.39 23.15
C ILE A 445 -13.34 -31.62 21.66
N HIS A 446 -12.06 -31.60 21.26
CA HIS A 446 -11.65 -31.84 19.88
C HIS A 446 -11.83 -33.31 19.49
N TYR A 447 -11.51 -34.21 20.42
CA TYR A 447 -11.73 -35.65 20.25
C TYR A 447 -13.21 -35.99 20.18
N MET A 448 -14.01 -35.35 21.03
CA MET A 448 -15.45 -35.44 21.02
C MET A 448 -16.06 -34.93 19.71
N ALA A 449 -15.67 -33.74 19.26
CA ALA A 449 -16.14 -33.18 17.98
C ALA A 449 -15.77 -34.06 16.78
N PHE A 450 -14.56 -34.65 16.78
CA PHE A 450 -14.15 -35.60 15.76
C PHE A 450 -14.95 -36.91 15.81
N ALA A 451 -15.32 -37.40 17.00
CA ALA A 451 -16.10 -38.62 17.15
C ALA A 451 -17.57 -38.45 16.72
N LEU A 452 -18.12 -37.25 16.86
CA LEU A 452 -19.49 -36.92 16.48
C LEU A 452 -19.68 -36.47 15.03
N ASP A 453 -18.59 -36.20 14.30
CA ASP A 453 -18.69 -35.69 12.92
C ASP A 453 -19.29 -36.76 11.98
N PRO A 454 -20.41 -36.49 11.29
CA PRO A 454 -21.03 -37.43 10.37
C PRO A 454 -20.09 -37.95 9.26
N ALA A 455 -19.02 -37.22 8.92
CA ALA A 455 -18.02 -37.64 7.94
C ALA A 455 -17.07 -38.72 8.48
N THR A 456 -16.99 -38.89 9.79
CA THR A 456 -16.03 -39.76 10.50
C THR A 456 -16.71 -40.81 11.38
N THR A 457 -18.05 -40.78 11.50
CA THR A 457 -18.88 -41.73 12.25
C THR A 457 -18.99 -43.13 11.64
N ASP A 458 -18.38 -43.38 10.48
CA ASP A 458 -18.21 -44.77 10.00
C ASP A 458 -17.29 -45.52 10.98
N PRO A 459 -17.74 -46.60 11.65
CA PRO A 459 -16.88 -47.42 12.52
C PRO A 459 -15.65 -48.00 11.81
N LYS A 460 -15.63 -48.02 10.47
CA LYS A 460 -14.48 -48.43 9.65
C LYS A 460 -13.52 -47.28 9.35
N HIS A 461 -13.82 -46.06 9.79
CA HIS A 461 -12.93 -44.92 9.61
C HIS A 461 -11.63 -45.15 10.38
N HIS A 462 -10.54 -45.31 9.64
CA HIS A 462 -9.22 -45.73 10.14
C HIS A 462 -8.63 -44.86 11.27
N LEU A 463 -9.12 -43.63 11.45
CA LEU A 463 -8.69 -42.73 12.53
C LEU A 463 -9.56 -42.79 13.80
N LEU A 464 -10.74 -43.44 13.77
CA LEU A 464 -11.65 -43.54 14.92
C LEU A 464 -11.22 -44.70 15.84
N THR A 465 -10.29 -44.42 16.75
CA THR A 465 -9.74 -45.43 17.68
C THR A 465 -10.54 -45.56 18.97
N THR A 466 -10.40 -46.70 19.66
CA THR A 466 -11.02 -46.92 20.98
C THR A 466 -10.65 -45.85 22.02
N ASP A 467 -9.44 -45.27 21.93
CA ASP A 467 -9.02 -44.17 22.82
C ASP A 467 -9.84 -42.90 22.59
N ILE A 468 -10.08 -42.55 21.33
CA ILE A 468 -10.88 -41.38 20.94
C ILE A 468 -12.33 -41.55 21.40
N VAL A 469 -12.91 -42.74 21.17
CA VAL A 469 -14.27 -43.06 21.62
C VAL A 469 -14.37 -43.00 23.15
N ARG A 470 -13.35 -43.51 23.86
CA ARG A 470 -13.29 -43.45 25.33
C ARG A 470 -13.17 -42.01 25.85
N ARG A 471 -12.34 -41.16 25.24
CA ARG A 471 -12.23 -39.74 25.61
C ARG A 471 -13.53 -38.98 25.34
N ALA A 472 -14.16 -39.21 24.19
CA ALA A 472 -15.46 -38.64 23.87
C ALA A 472 -16.54 -39.07 24.88
N HIS A 473 -16.55 -40.35 25.26
CA HIS A 473 -17.43 -40.87 26.30
C HIS A 473 -17.20 -40.22 27.66
N ASN A 474 -15.95 -40.18 28.14
CA ASN A 474 -15.62 -39.56 29.43
C ASN A 474 -15.97 -38.07 29.43
N PHE A 475 -15.71 -37.37 28.34
CA PHE A 475 -16.07 -35.97 28.20
C PHE A 475 -17.59 -35.77 28.29
N LEU A 476 -18.39 -36.63 27.65
CA LEU A 476 -19.85 -36.61 27.80
C LEU A 476 -20.28 -36.87 29.24
N GLU A 477 -19.71 -37.89 29.87
CA GLU A 477 -20.04 -38.25 31.26
C GLU A 477 -19.72 -37.12 32.24
N ASP A 478 -18.59 -36.43 32.05
CA ASP A 478 -18.12 -35.35 32.93
C ASP A 478 -18.87 -34.03 32.71
N ASN A 479 -19.43 -33.80 31.52
CA ASN A 479 -20.00 -32.49 31.11
C ASN A 479 -21.50 -32.52 30.80
N THR A 480 -22.18 -33.67 30.91
CA THR A 480 -23.63 -33.79 30.67
C THR A 480 -24.33 -34.49 31.82
N ASN A 481 -25.62 -34.23 32.02
CA ASN A 481 -26.40 -34.96 33.01
C ASN A 481 -26.80 -36.36 32.50
N ALA A 482 -27.23 -37.27 33.38
CA ALA A 482 -27.51 -38.66 33.02
C ALA A 482 -28.57 -38.83 31.90
N GLU A 483 -29.51 -37.90 31.76
CA GLU A 483 -30.55 -37.93 30.73
C GLU A 483 -30.01 -37.41 29.37
N GLU A 484 -29.27 -36.30 29.38
CA GLU A 484 -28.57 -35.74 28.22
C GLU A 484 -27.51 -36.70 27.69
N TYR A 485 -26.67 -37.24 28.57
CA TYR A 485 -25.71 -38.30 28.28
C TYR A 485 -26.40 -39.44 27.54
N GLY A 486 -27.52 -39.94 28.07
CA GLY A 486 -28.27 -41.06 27.48
C GLY A 486 -28.86 -40.76 26.10
N ASN A 487 -29.21 -39.49 25.82
CA ASN A 487 -29.74 -39.06 24.52
C ASN A 487 -28.61 -38.83 23.50
N ILE A 488 -27.55 -38.12 23.87
CA ILE A 488 -26.39 -37.86 23.01
C ILE A 488 -25.65 -39.16 22.69
N PHE A 489 -25.47 -40.03 23.68
CA PHE A 489 -24.85 -41.34 23.47
C PHE A 489 -25.69 -42.23 22.55
N ARG A 490 -27.04 -42.14 22.61
CA ARG A 490 -27.94 -42.84 21.70
C ARG A 490 -27.84 -42.32 20.27
N GLU A 491 -27.73 -41.00 20.08
CA GLU A 491 -27.53 -40.37 18.78
C GLU A 491 -26.15 -40.69 18.19
N PHE A 492 -25.10 -40.64 19.01
CA PHE A 492 -23.76 -41.14 18.71
C PHE A 492 -23.83 -42.60 18.22
N CYS A 493 -24.59 -43.46 18.91
CA CYS A 493 -24.80 -44.85 18.52
C CYS A 493 -25.66 -45.05 17.25
N GLN A 494 -26.56 -44.12 16.90
CA GLN A 494 -27.40 -44.19 15.70
C GLN A 494 -26.61 -43.96 14.40
N GLY A 495 -25.53 -43.18 14.45
CA GLY A 495 -24.58 -43.01 13.33
C GLY A 495 -23.90 -44.31 12.90
N PHE A 496 -23.86 -45.32 13.77
CA PHE A 496 -23.26 -46.64 13.49
C PHE A 496 -24.18 -47.62 12.71
N GLY A 497 -25.40 -47.20 12.35
CA GLY A 497 -26.35 -47.97 11.53
C GLY A 497 -26.94 -49.22 12.22
N ASN A 498 -28.09 -49.70 11.74
CA ASN A 498 -28.79 -50.91 12.21
C ASN A 498 -27.89 -52.16 12.25
N LEU A 499 -27.13 -52.31 13.33
CA LEU A 499 -26.51 -53.56 13.73
C LEU A 499 -27.54 -54.32 14.60
N PRO A 500 -27.74 -55.64 14.40
CA PRO A 500 -28.68 -56.41 15.21
C PRO A 500 -28.34 -56.27 16.69
N PRO A 501 -29.27 -56.48 17.64
CA PRO A 501 -29.12 -56.13 19.07
C PRO A 501 -27.94 -56.78 19.84
N GLY A 502 -27.06 -57.52 19.15
CA GLY A 502 -25.79 -58.04 19.65
C GLY A 502 -24.53 -57.32 19.15
N ASN A 503 -24.62 -56.27 18.31
CA ASN A 503 -23.48 -55.61 17.67
C ASN A 503 -23.37 -54.07 17.89
N LEU A 504 -24.04 -53.51 18.90
CA LEU A 504 -23.56 -52.24 19.47
C LEU A 504 -22.17 -52.51 20.06
N PRO A 505 -21.15 -51.63 19.90
CA PRO A 505 -19.91 -51.79 20.64
C PRO A 505 -20.28 -51.73 22.12
N ARG A 506 -20.24 -52.90 22.76
CA ARG A 506 -20.31 -53.04 24.21
C ARG A 506 -19.09 -52.32 24.78
N CYS A 507 -19.20 -51.01 24.98
CA CYS A 507 -18.27 -50.23 25.81
C CYS A 507 -18.57 -50.44 27.30
N ILE A 508 -18.93 -51.67 27.68
CA ILE A 508 -18.78 -52.22 29.02
C ILE A 508 -18.05 -53.55 28.80
N PRO A 509 -16.89 -53.74 29.45
CA PRO A 509 -15.87 -54.70 29.04
C PRO A 509 -16.39 -56.13 29.18
N ASN A 510 -16.05 -56.98 28.23
CA ASN A 510 -15.73 -58.38 28.53
C ASN A 510 -14.82 -58.94 27.43
N HIS A 511 -13.60 -59.23 27.88
CA HIS A 511 -12.55 -60.06 27.28
C HIS A 511 -13.06 -61.12 26.31
N ASP A 512 -12.57 -61.12 25.06
CA ASP A 512 -11.47 -62.00 24.65
C ASP A 512 -11.07 -61.77 23.18
N ASP A 513 -9.75 -61.69 22.97
CA ASP A 513 -8.96 -61.75 21.73
C ASP A 513 -9.04 -60.57 20.74
N ALA A 514 -8.06 -59.66 20.61
CA ALA A 514 -6.66 -59.67 21.04
C ALA A 514 -6.27 -58.29 21.59
N GLU A 515 -6.23 -58.19 22.92
CA GLU A 515 -5.72 -57.03 23.65
C GLU A 515 -4.30 -56.71 23.20
N VAL A 516 -4.04 -55.42 22.94
CA VAL A 516 -2.67 -54.92 23.10
C VAL A 516 -2.40 -54.99 24.59
N VAL A 517 -2.00 -56.18 25.07
CA VAL A 517 -1.73 -56.41 26.49
C VAL A 517 -0.76 -55.33 26.95
N GLY A 518 -1.23 -54.51 27.90
CA GLY A 518 -0.50 -53.41 28.46
C GLY A 518 0.83 -53.91 29.02
N ILE A 519 1.85 -53.05 29.01
CA ILE A 519 3.18 -53.44 29.54
C ILE A 519 3.07 -53.93 30.98
N TYR A 520 2.16 -53.34 31.77
CA TYR A 520 1.88 -53.75 33.13
C TYR A 520 1.19 -55.13 33.20
N GLU A 521 0.17 -55.41 32.38
CA GLU A 521 -0.45 -56.74 32.31
C GLU A 521 0.54 -57.82 31.86
N LYS A 522 1.48 -57.49 30.95
CA LYS A 522 2.59 -58.39 30.60
C LYS A 522 3.48 -58.68 31.81
N TYR A 523 3.75 -57.69 32.65
CA TYR A 523 4.46 -57.90 33.92
C TYR A 523 3.67 -58.77 34.90
N LEU A 524 2.36 -58.56 35.00
CA LEU A 524 1.46 -59.40 35.80
C LEU A 524 1.27 -60.80 35.22
N SER A 525 1.60 -61.04 33.94
CA SER A 525 1.58 -62.34 33.27
C SER A 525 2.97 -62.98 33.13
N ARG A 526 3.98 -62.52 33.90
CA ARG A 526 5.36 -63.05 33.84
C ARG A 526 5.44 -64.55 34.22
N PRO A 527 6.35 -65.34 33.64
CA PRO A 527 6.55 -66.75 34.04
C PRO A 527 7.05 -66.90 35.49
N PRO A 528 6.79 -68.04 36.17
CA PRO A 528 7.23 -68.27 37.57
C PRO A 528 8.74 -68.14 37.80
N LEU A 529 9.57 -68.39 36.78
CA LEU A 529 11.03 -68.18 36.81
C LEU A 529 11.41 -66.71 37.10
N HIS A 530 10.48 -65.78 36.88
CA HIS A 530 10.66 -64.34 37.00
C HIS A 530 9.80 -63.73 38.11
N GLU A 531 9.33 -64.54 39.07
CA GLU A 531 8.43 -64.09 40.13
C GLU A 531 9.02 -62.93 40.94
N GLU A 532 10.33 -63.00 41.19
CA GLU A 532 11.11 -62.02 41.96
C GLU A 532 11.45 -60.73 41.19
N LEU A 533 11.05 -60.60 39.92
CA LEU A 533 11.27 -59.35 39.18
C LEU A 533 10.34 -58.25 39.70
N THR A 534 10.91 -57.08 39.97
CA THR A 534 10.15 -55.85 40.23
C THR A 534 9.62 -55.26 38.92
N TYR A 535 8.59 -54.42 39.02
CA TYR A 535 8.07 -53.77 37.81
C TYR A 535 9.09 -52.79 37.21
N LEU A 536 9.87 -52.10 38.06
CA LEU A 536 10.95 -51.22 37.63
C LEU A 536 12.04 -51.99 36.85
N ASP A 537 12.47 -53.15 37.35
CA ASP A 537 13.48 -53.98 36.67
C ASP A 537 12.97 -54.51 35.34
N PHE A 538 11.70 -54.90 35.28
CA PHE A 538 11.05 -55.33 34.04
C PHE A 538 11.07 -54.20 32.99
N LEU A 539 10.66 -52.99 33.37
CA LEU A 539 10.62 -51.84 32.48
C LEU A 539 12.01 -51.40 31.98
N ALA A 540 13.01 -51.45 32.85
CA ALA A 540 14.36 -51.03 32.54
C ALA A 540 15.12 -52.04 31.69
N ASN A 541 14.94 -53.34 31.95
CA ASN A 541 15.90 -54.38 31.52
C ASN A 541 15.31 -55.52 30.68
N TRP A 542 14.00 -55.56 30.41
CA TRP A 542 13.37 -56.68 29.69
C TRP A 542 12.57 -56.23 28.46
N ASN A 543 12.41 -57.15 27.51
CA ASN A 543 11.60 -56.98 26.29
C ASN A 543 10.77 -58.24 25.99
N THR A 544 9.59 -58.04 25.42
CA THR A 544 8.66 -59.10 24.98
C THR A 544 8.31 -58.87 23.50
N SER A 545 8.50 -59.88 22.65
CA SER A 545 8.30 -59.71 21.19
C SER A 545 6.81 -59.66 20.80
N LYS A 546 6.47 -58.90 19.74
CA LYS A 546 5.09 -58.58 19.35
C LYS A 546 4.24 -59.71 18.74
N ARG A 547 4.77 -60.92 18.52
CA ARG A 547 3.99 -62.00 17.84
C ARG A 547 3.69 -63.25 18.68
N ASP A 548 4.35 -63.44 19.81
CA ASP A 548 4.09 -64.60 20.68
C ASP A 548 4.48 -64.22 22.12
N GLY A 549 3.50 -63.89 22.95
CA GLY A 549 3.66 -63.29 24.29
C GLY A 549 4.39 -64.16 25.33
N ARG A 550 5.03 -65.25 24.90
CA ARG A 550 5.71 -66.24 25.76
C ARG A 550 7.24 -66.09 25.79
N LYS A 551 7.85 -65.27 24.92
CA LYS A 551 9.32 -65.12 24.86
C LYS A 551 9.79 -63.83 25.56
N TRP A 552 10.40 -64.00 26.72
CA TRP A 552 11.00 -62.94 27.53
C TRP A 552 12.51 -62.86 27.29
N THR A 553 12.99 -61.72 26.81
CA THR A 553 14.41 -61.52 26.51
C THR A 553 14.94 -60.31 27.25
N ARG A 554 16.02 -60.49 28.00
CA ARG A 554 16.76 -59.39 28.63
C ARG A 554 17.59 -58.65 27.57
N TRP A 555 17.70 -57.32 27.69
CA TRP A 555 18.55 -56.53 26.80
C TRP A 555 20.02 -57.01 26.86
N SER A 556 20.77 -56.78 25.78
CA SER A 556 22.19 -57.13 25.75
C SER A 556 22.96 -56.36 26.85
N ARG A 557 24.02 -56.96 27.40
CA ARG A 557 24.83 -56.36 28.49
C ARG A 557 25.46 -55.00 28.16
N GLN A 558 25.50 -54.60 26.88
CA GLN A 558 26.07 -53.32 26.43
C GLN A 558 24.99 -52.23 26.17
N ALA A 559 23.70 -52.55 26.28
CA ALA A 559 22.63 -51.57 26.08
C ALA A 559 22.50 -50.65 27.30
N LYS A 560 22.37 -49.34 27.08
CA LYS A 560 22.10 -48.37 28.16
C LYS A 560 20.67 -48.57 28.71
N PRO A 561 20.44 -48.43 30.03
CA PRO A 561 19.10 -48.53 30.62
C PRO A 561 18.13 -47.53 29.98
N ARG A 562 16.86 -47.91 29.86
CA ARG A 562 15.80 -47.02 29.37
C ARG A 562 15.56 -45.88 30.37
N VAL A 563 15.40 -44.66 29.87
CA VAL A 563 14.92 -43.52 30.67
C VAL A 563 13.40 -43.65 30.82
N LEU A 564 12.92 -43.73 32.06
CA LEU A 564 11.50 -43.92 32.38
C LEU A 564 10.82 -42.56 32.58
N TYR A 565 9.73 -42.35 31.85
CA TYR A 565 8.85 -41.20 32.01
C TYR A 565 7.53 -41.67 32.62
N TYR A 566 7.10 -40.99 33.68
CA TYR A 566 5.92 -41.37 34.45
C TYR A 566 4.78 -40.38 34.23
N PHE A 567 3.59 -40.87 33.89
CA PHE A 567 2.37 -40.06 33.74
C PHE A 567 1.12 -40.89 34.08
N PRO A 568 0.16 -40.35 34.86
CA PRO A 568 0.22 -39.08 35.60
C PRO A 568 1.28 -39.14 36.73
N ARG A 569 1.86 -38.00 37.12
CA ARG A 569 2.69 -37.90 38.34
C ARG A 569 1.83 -37.47 39.51
N TYR A 570 1.66 -38.36 40.48
CA TYR A 570 0.97 -38.05 41.72
C TYR A 570 1.84 -37.18 42.65
N LYS A 571 1.22 -36.28 43.41
CA LYS A 571 1.94 -35.35 44.30
C LYS A 571 2.57 -36.09 45.48
N SER A 572 3.86 -35.86 45.73
CA SER A 572 4.64 -36.47 46.82
C SER A 572 4.45 -35.80 48.20
N ASN A 573 3.58 -34.79 48.29
CA ASN A 573 3.28 -34.07 49.54
C ASN A 573 2.27 -34.87 50.38
N HIS A 574 2.64 -35.18 51.63
CA HIS A 574 1.82 -35.96 52.57
C HIS A 574 0.42 -35.39 52.83
N GLN A 575 0.23 -34.07 52.68
CA GLN A 575 -1.05 -33.40 52.91
C GLN A 575 -1.96 -33.38 51.67
N HIS A 576 -1.47 -33.85 50.52
CA HIS A 576 -2.23 -33.84 49.28
C HIS A 576 -3.11 -35.09 49.16
N HIS A 577 -4.34 -34.94 48.65
CA HIS A 577 -5.29 -36.05 48.50
C HIS A 577 -4.79 -37.19 47.57
N GLN A 578 -3.82 -36.90 46.69
CA GLN A 578 -3.18 -37.89 45.79
C GLN A 578 -1.94 -38.57 46.38
N TYR A 579 -1.59 -38.30 47.63
CA TYR A 579 -0.37 -38.85 48.25
C TYR A 579 -0.41 -40.38 48.39
N ASP A 580 -1.58 -40.95 48.67
CA ASP A 580 -1.75 -42.40 48.75
C ASP A 580 -1.48 -43.08 47.39
N ASP A 581 -1.89 -42.45 46.29
CA ASP A 581 -1.59 -42.91 44.93
C ASP A 581 -0.10 -42.75 44.57
N PHE A 582 0.56 -41.68 45.05
CA PHE A 582 2.01 -41.54 44.92
C PHE A 582 2.74 -42.71 45.61
N CYS A 583 2.35 -43.03 46.84
CA CYS A 583 2.90 -44.16 47.60
C CYS A 583 2.59 -45.52 46.97
N ARG A 584 1.40 -45.68 46.38
CA ARG A 584 1.03 -46.89 45.63
C ARG A 584 1.97 -47.13 44.46
N VAL A 585 2.24 -46.10 43.64
CA VAL A 585 3.17 -46.23 42.49
C VAL A 585 4.60 -46.52 42.96
N LYS A 586 5.06 -45.89 44.05
CA LYS A 586 6.37 -46.19 44.67
C LYS A 586 6.52 -47.66 45.06
N LEU A 587 5.50 -48.24 45.69
CA LEU A 587 5.51 -49.65 46.08
C LEU A 587 5.43 -50.58 44.87
N MET A 588 4.62 -50.23 43.86
CA MET A 588 4.51 -51.01 42.62
C MET A 588 5.83 -51.09 41.87
N LEU A 589 6.60 -50.00 41.80
CA LEU A 589 7.91 -50.00 41.14
C LEU A 589 8.95 -50.83 41.92
N ALA A 590 8.89 -50.77 43.26
CA ALA A 590 9.91 -51.32 44.14
C ALA A 590 9.74 -52.80 44.50
N HIS A 591 8.53 -53.35 44.43
CA HIS A 591 8.23 -54.71 44.87
C HIS A 591 7.58 -55.58 43.79
N PRO A 592 7.93 -56.89 43.74
CA PRO A 592 7.22 -57.86 42.93
C PRO A 592 5.77 -57.99 43.39
N HIS A 593 4.83 -58.05 42.45
CA HIS A 593 3.40 -58.20 42.75
C HIS A 593 2.64 -58.82 41.59
N ARG A 594 1.49 -59.44 41.89
CA ARG A 594 0.49 -59.89 40.89
C ARG A 594 -0.80 -59.08 41.01
N ASP A 595 -1.06 -58.53 42.19
CA ASP A 595 -2.13 -57.57 42.46
C ASP A 595 -1.57 -56.39 43.27
N PRO A 596 -1.77 -55.14 42.82
CA PRO A 596 -1.42 -53.94 43.61
C PRO A 596 -1.90 -53.97 45.06
N ASN A 597 -3.05 -54.58 45.35
CA ASN A 597 -3.59 -54.63 46.70
C ASN A 597 -2.71 -55.46 47.66
N GLU A 598 -1.92 -56.41 47.15
CA GLU A 598 -0.95 -57.17 47.92
C GLU A 598 0.15 -56.27 48.51
N LEU A 599 0.43 -55.13 47.88
CA LEU A 599 1.46 -54.18 48.31
C LEU A 599 1.07 -53.40 49.57
N ARG A 600 -0.18 -53.55 50.05
CA ARG A 600 -0.59 -53.11 51.40
C ARG A 600 -0.12 -54.07 52.49
N LYS A 601 0.44 -55.23 52.14
CA LYS A 601 1.03 -56.20 53.08
C LYS A 601 2.55 -56.17 52.98
N ILE A 602 3.23 -55.80 54.05
CA ILE A 602 4.69 -55.75 54.09
C ILE A 602 5.19 -56.58 55.27
N ASN A 603 6.08 -57.54 54.99
CA ASN A 603 6.57 -58.53 55.95
C ASN A 603 5.45 -59.28 56.71
N GLY A 604 4.31 -59.52 56.04
CA GLY A 604 3.15 -60.24 56.61
C GLY A 604 2.19 -59.38 57.45
N VAL A 605 2.42 -58.06 57.56
CA VAL A 605 1.53 -57.12 58.26
C VAL A 605 0.73 -56.32 57.24
N GLU A 606 -0.60 -56.26 57.42
CA GLU A 606 -1.53 -55.56 56.51
C GLU A 606 -1.82 -54.14 56.99
N TYR A 607 -1.66 -53.16 56.11
CA TYR A 607 -1.87 -51.75 56.37
C TYR A 607 -3.14 -51.24 55.69
N ASN A 608 -3.78 -50.24 56.31
CA ASN A 608 -5.05 -49.66 55.86
C ASN A 608 -4.94 -48.71 54.65
N SER A 609 -3.73 -48.24 54.32
CA SER A 609 -3.46 -47.36 53.18
C SER A 609 -2.10 -47.67 52.55
N TYR A 610 -1.90 -47.27 51.29
CA TYR A 610 -0.61 -47.43 50.62
C TYR A 610 0.44 -46.48 51.20
N ALA A 611 0.02 -45.32 51.71
CA ALA A 611 0.89 -44.38 52.42
C ALA A 611 1.52 -45.01 53.67
N SER A 612 0.72 -45.68 54.52
CA SER A 612 1.23 -46.34 55.73
C SER A 612 2.12 -47.55 55.40
N ALA A 613 1.79 -48.31 54.35
CA ALA A 613 2.63 -49.39 53.87
C ALA A 613 3.98 -48.87 53.33
N ALA A 614 3.97 -47.81 52.53
CA ALA A 614 5.18 -47.22 51.96
C ALA A 614 6.10 -46.61 53.03
N GLU A 615 5.53 -45.99 54.07
CA GLU A 615 6.32 -45.44 55.19
C GLU A 615 7.08 -46.52 55.95
N PHE A 616 6.42 -47.66 56.24
CA PHE A 616 7.08 -48.81 56.87
C PHE A 616 8.13 -49.46 55.95
N CYS A 617 7.81 -49.58 54.66
CA CYS A 617 8.68 -50.14 53.63
C CYS A 617 10.00 -49.37 53.50
N TYR A 618 9.93 -48.10 53.11
CA TYR A 618 11.10 -47.27 52.81
C TYR A 618 11.89 -46.89 54.07
N GLY A 619 11.31 -47.08 55.26
CA GLY A 619 12.02 -46.96 56.55
C GLY A 619 12.84 -48.19 56.95
N ASN A 620 12.48 -49.40 56.47
CA ASN A 620 13.12 -50.66 56.88
C ASN A 620 13.80 -51.43 55.74
N HIS A 621 13.51 -51.08 54.48
CA HIS A 621 14.07 -51.69 53.28
C HIS A 621 14.82 -50.65 52.44
N ARG A 622 15.81 -51.09 51.65
CA ARG A 622 16.54 -50.24 50.71
C ARG A 622 16.11 -50.55 49.28
N HIS A 623 15.75 -49.51 48.53
CA HIS A 623 15.33 -49.62 47.14
C HIS A 623 16.25 -48.81 46.21
N PRO A 624 16.44 -49.25 44.95
CA PRO A 624 17.13 -48.47 43.93
C PRO A 624 16.35 -47.21 43.55
N ASP A 625 17.03 -46.21 42.97
CA ASP A 625 16.37 -44.96 42.54
C ASP A 625 15.42 -45.25 41.38
N ASP A 626 14.14 -44.98 41.62
CA ASP A 626 13.06 -45.13 40.66
C ASP A 626 12.89 -43.88 39.78
N TYR A 627 13.56 -42.76 40.08
CA TYR A 627 13.42 -41.47 39.39
C TYR A 627 11.96 -40.93 39.33
N TYR A 628 11.04 -41.52 40.10
CA TYR A 628 9.65 -41.08 40.24
C TYR A 628 9.55 -39.94 41.27
N GLY A 629 10.35 -40.01 42.33
CA GLY A 629 10.51 -38.97 43.35
C GLY A 629 10.57 -39.52 44.77
N THR A 630 10.94 -38.69 45.74
CA THR A 630 10.90 -39.03 47.18
C THR A 630 9.76 -38.28 47.89
N PRO A 631 9.17 -38.86 48.94
CA PRO A 631 8.19 -38.16 49.77
C PRO A 631 8.71 -36.80 50.23
N ASN A 632 7.89 -35.77 50.11
CA ASN A 632 8.22 -34.37 50.43
C ASN A 632 9.49 -33.79 49.76
N ALA A 633 10.01 -34.40 48.70
CA ALA A 633 10.97 -33.69 47.86
C ALA A 633 10.28 -32.47 47.25
N GLU A 634 10.97 -31.32 47.30
CA GLU A 634 10.59 -30.17 46.47
C GLU A 634 10.48 -30.68 45.03
N GLU A 635 9.35 -30.37 44.38
CA GLU A 635 9.25 -30.58 42.93
C GLU A 635 10.51 -29.96 42.34
N ARG A 636 11.32 -30.78 41.64
CA ARG A 636 12.23 -30.22 40.65
C ARG A 636 11.32 -29.47 39.69
N ARG A 637 11.16 -28.17 39.93
CA ARG A 637 10.61 -27.25 38.96
C ARG A 637 11.41 -27.53 37.69
N PRO A 638 10.77 -27.69 36.53
CA PRO A 638 11.46 -27.32 35.30
C PRO A 638 12.13 -25.99 35.60
N ASP A 639 13.44 -25.88 35.40
CA ASP A 639 14.13 -24.59 35.53
C ASP A 639 13.22 -23.54 34.90
N PRO A 640 12.91 -22.43 35.60
CA PRO A 640 12.13 -21.36 35.00
C PRO A 640 12.82 -21.04 33.69
N ASP A 641 12.08 -21.19 32.61
CA ASP A 641 12.56 -21.11 31.24
C ASP A 641 13.62 -20.00 31.13
N GLU A 642 14.86 -20.38 30.78
CA GLU A 642 15.91 -19.50 30.26
C GLU A 642 15.53 -18.91 28.89
N PHE A 643 14.23 -18.75 28.60
CA PHE A 643 13.72 -18.21 27.36
C PHE A 643 12.80 -17.03 27.65
N GLU A 644 13.29 -15.88 27.16
CA GLU A 644 12.70 -14.54 27.19
C GLU A 644 13.04 -13.72 28.44
N GLU A 645 14.30 -13.29 28.52
CA GLU A 645 14.56 -11.89 28.90
C GLU A 645 13.64 -11.01 28.03
N GLU A 646 12.75 -10.24 28.67
CA GLU A 646 11.99 -9.18 28.02
C GLU A 646 12.97 -8.26 27.28
N PHE A 647 13.03 -8.43 25.96
CA PHE A 647 13.62 -7.44 25.09
C PHE A 647 12.69 -6.22 25.16
N HIS A 648 13.15 -5.16 25.83
CA HIS A 648 12.65 -3.82 25.51
C HIS A 648 12.85 -3.60 24.01
N GLU A 649 11.75 -3.40 23.28
CA GLU A 649 11.80 -2.86 21.92
C GLU A 649 12.67 -1.58 21.97
N PRO A 650 13.73 -1.47 21.16
CA PRO A 650 14.23 -0.16 20.81
C PRO A 650 13.10 0.54 20.06
N ASP A 651 12.83 1.80 20.42
CA ASP A 651 11.91 2.67 19.69
C ASP A 651 12.07 2.45 18.17
N LEU A 652 10.99 2.00 17.52
CA LEU A 652 10.90 1.90 16.07
C LEU A 652 11.11 3.31 15.50
N LEU A 653 12.33 3.57 15.03
CA LEU A 653 12.65 4.74 14.23
C LEU A 653 11.75 4.72 12.99
N GLU A 654 11.25 5.89 12.62
CA GLU A 654 10.46 6.25 11.42
C GLU A 654 10.98 5.65 10.09
N GLU A 655 12.18 5.06 10.08
CA GLU A 655 12.88 4.47 8.95
C GLU A 655 12.33 3.10 8.50
N ASP A 656 11.75 2.28 9.39
CA ASP A 656 11.31 0.90 9.04
C ASP A 656 9.96 0.86 8.28
N TRP A 657 9.06 1.81 8.55
CA TRP A 657 7.85 2.01 7.73
C TRP A 657 8.18 2.54 6.34
N LEU A 658 9.22 3.36 6.22
CA LEU A 658 9.77 3.79 4.94
C LEU A 658 10.44 2.63 4.17
N GLU A 659 10.98 1.62 4.87
CA GLU A 659 11.63 0.45 4.27
C GLU A 659 10.60 -0.60 3.78
N LEU A 660 9.50 -0.82 4.49
CA LEU A 660 8.37 -1.63 4.01
C LEU A 660 7.66 -0.99 2.81
N ALA A 661 7.57 0.34 2.76
CA ALA A 661 7.10 1.08 1.59
C ALA A 661 8.09 1.03 0.40
N ARG A 662 9.38 0.74 0.63
CA ARG A 662 10.43 0.57 -0.40
C ARG A 662 10.47 -0.84 -1.02
N GLN A 663 9.74 -1.83 -0.50
CA GLN A 663 9.75 -3.22 -1.00
C GLN A 663 8.66 -3.53 -2.05
N LEU A 664 7.91 -2.52 -2.51
CA LEU A 664 7.00 -2.67 -3.65
C LEU A 664 7.78 -2.81 -4.98
N PRO A 665 7.22 -3.45 -6.02
CA PRO A 665 7.91 -3.80 -7.28
C PRO A 665 8.53 -2.63 -8.07
N ASP A 666 8.22 -1.39 -7.69
CA ASP A 666 8.57 -0.15 -8.39
C ASP A 666 9.57 0.73 -7.62
N CYS A 667 10.45 0.12 -6.83
CA CYS A 667 11.44 0.87 -6.05
C CYS A 667 12.64 1.29 -6.92
N PRO A 668 12.89 2.61 -7.11
CA PRO A 668 14.01 3.10 -7.92
C PRO A 668 15.38 2.63 -7.40
N PRO A 669 16.42 2.57 -8.25
CA PRO A 669 17.77 2.22 -7.82
C PRO A 669 18.24 3.12 -6.67
N SER A 670 18.99 2.54 -5.73
CA SER A 670 19.63 3.32 -4.66
C SER A 670 20.62 4.32 -5.26
N GLN A 671 20.87 5.43 -4.57
CA GLN A 671 21.87 6.42 -5.00
C GLN A 671 23.23 5.75 -5.25
N GLU A 672 23.61 4.75 -4.46
CA GLU A 672 24.84 3.94 -4.63
C GLU A 672 24.90 3.18 -5.96
N ALA A 673 23.77 2.72 -6.51
CA ALA A 673 23.74 2.10 -7.83
C ALA A 673 23.91 3.15 -8.94
N ILE A 674 23.32 4.34 -8.78
CA ILE A 674 23.51 5.47 -9.71
C ILE A 674 24.98 5.93 -9.70
N ASP A 675 25.66 5.83 -8.56
CA ASP A 675 27.06 6.25 -8.35
C ASP A 675 28.11 5.29 -8.98
N LEU A 676 27.70 4.19 -9.62
CA LEU A 676 28.61 3.31 -10.38
C LEU A 676 29.07 3.91 -11.72
N LEU A 677 28.29 4.81 -12.33
CA LEU A 677 28.68 5.52 -13.56
C LEU A 677 29.82 6.51 -13.26
N GLY A 678 30.93 6.37 -13.99
CA GLY A 678 32.19 7.08 -13.70
C GLY A 678 33.19 6.26 -12.88
N ARG A 679 32.82 5.04 -12.46
CA ARG A 679 33.66 4.11 -11.70
C ARG A 679 33.68 2.70 -12.29
N ARG A 680 33.10 2.48 -13.47
CA ARG A 680 33.17 1.19 -14.18
C ARG A 680 34.59 0.98 -14.71
N ASP A 681 34.96 -0.26 -14.99
CA ASP A 681 36.27 -0.56 -15.60
C ASP A 681 36.50 0.24 -16.90
N ILE A 682 35.48 0.37 -17.75
CA ILE A 682 35.54 1.19 -18.97
C ILE A 682 35.73 2.69 -18.69
N ASP A 683 35.23 3.18 -17.56
CA ASP A 683 35.33 4.60 -17.18
C ASP A 683 36.72 4.91 -16.62
N ILE A 684 37.25 4.01 -15.79
CA ILE A 684 38.57 4.14 -15.15
C ILE A 684 39.70 3.93 -16.17
N GLN A 685 39.52 3.02 -17.12
CA GLN A 685 40.52 2.69 -18.14
C GLN A 685 40.54 3.69 -19.32
N TYR A 686 39.53 4.54 -19.46
CA TYR A 686 39.51 5.51 -20.54
C TYR A 686 40.46 6.68 -20.26
N ASP A 687 41.39 6.91 -21.20
CA ASP A 687 42.33 8.02 -21.12
C ASP A 687 41.68 9.33 -21.56
N TRP A 688 41.43 10.21 -20.60
CA TRP A 688 40.86 11.54 -20.84
C TRP A 688 41.90 12.58 -21.26
N THR A 689 43.20 12.27 -21.21
CA THR A 689 44.30 13.20 -21.51
C THR A 689 44.18 13.89 -22.89
N PRO A 690 43.75 13.22 -23.98
CA PRO A 690 43.57 13.84 -25.29
C PRO A 690 42.54 14.98 -25.32
N HIS A 691 41.68 15.07 -24.31
CA HIS A 691 40.63 16.08 -24.18
C HIS A 691 41.09 17.33 -23.41
N VAL A 692 42.28 17.30 -22.80
CA VAL A 692 42.86 18.40 -22.06
C VAL A 692 43.40 19.47 -23.03
N GLY A 693 42.91 20.70 -22.89
CA GLY A 693 43.32 21.82 -23.73
C GLY A 693 42.76 21.81 -25.15
N ARG A 694 41.91 20.84 -25.51
CA ARG A 694 41.26 20.76 -26.83
C ARG A 694 40.38 21.96 -27.15
N TYR A 695 39.74 22.53 -26.12
CA TYR A 695 38.85 23.70 -26.22
C TYR A 695 39.43 24.89 -25.43
N ALA A 696 40.61 25.36 -25.81
CA ALA A 696 41.37 26.41 -25.11
C ALA A 696 40.90 27.86 -25.38
N ASP A 697 39.70 28.06 -25.92
CA ASP A 697 39.13 29.39 -26.15
C ASP A 697 39.11 30.18 -24.81
N PRO A 698 39.69 31.40 -24.75
CA PRO A 698 39.74 32.19 -23.52
C PRO A 698 38.37 32.44 -22.89
N GLY A 699 37.33 32.62 -23.69
CA GLY A 699 35.95 32.78 -23.23
C GLY A 699 35.40 31.52 -22.59
N ILE A 700 35.74 30.33 -23.11
CA ILE A 700 35.36 29.04 -22.50
C ILE A 700 36.10 28.84 -21.18
N VAL A 701 37.42 29.04 -21.16
CA VAL A 701 38.27 28.82 -19.98
C VAL A 701 37.93 29.80 -18.84
N GLN A 702 37.62 31.06 -19.18
CA GLN A 702 37.25 32.10 -18.20
C GLN A 702 35.76 32.07 -17.80
N GLY A 703 34.93 31.30 -18.52
CA GLY A 703 33.49 31.19 -18.26
C GLY A 703 32.63 32.32 -18.86
N ASP A 704 33.21 33.13 -19.74
CA ASP A 704 32.59 34.35 -20.31
C ASP A 704 32.17 34.21 -21.78
N TYR A 705 32.33 33.02 -22.38
CA TYR A 705 32.02 32.73 -23.80
C TYR A 705 30.64 33.27 -24.22
N TRP A 706 29.60 32.92 -23.47
CA TRP A 706 28.24 33.34 -23.78
C TRP A 706 28.03 34.84 -23.60
N ARG A 707 28.66 35.46 -22.60
CA ARG A 707 28.55 36.91 -22.39
C ARG A 707 29.08 37.67 -23.60
N GLN A 708 30.23 37.25 -24.13
CA GLN A 708 30.85 37.84 -25.33
C GLN A 708 30.00 37.60 -26.59
N ARG A 709 29.48 36.39 -26.80
CA ARG A 709 28.64 36.05 -27.98
C ARG A 709 27.29 36.78 -27.98
N ILE A 710 26.70 37.00 -26.82
CA ILE A 710 25.43 37.74 -26.69
C ILE A 710 25.62 39.23 -27.01
N GLU A 711 26.74 39.81 -26.61
CA GLU A 711 27.08 41.20 -26.96
C GLU A 711 27.34 41.35 -28.48
N GLN A 712 27.92 40.34 -29.11
CA GLN A 712 28.22 40.33 -30.55
C GLN A 712 27.00 39.99 -31.43
N ASN A 713 26.11 39.10 -30.98
CA ASN A 713 24.90 38.65 -31.69
C ASN A 713 23.63 39.00 -30.89
N ARG A 714 23.36 40.29 -30.64
CA ARG A 714 22.06 40.71 -30.11
C ARG A 714 20.98 40.38 -31.12
N LEU A 715 20.17 39.35 -30.84
CA LEU A 715 18.95 39.06 -31.59
C LEU A 715 18.08 40.32 -31.60
N TYR A 716 17.74 40.80 -32.80
CA TYR A 716 17.04 42.08 -32.99
C TYR A 716 15.54 41.98 -32.68
N MET A 717 15.00 40.76 -32.59
CA MET A 717 13.60 40.47 -32.27
C MET A 717 13.52 39.38 -31.19
N ASP A 718 12.76 39.65 -30.12
CA ASP A 718 12.48 38.69 -29.04
C ASP A 718 11.39 37.66 -29.42
N VAL A 719 10.81 37.76 -30.64
CA VAL A 719 9.72 36.89 -31.14
C VAL A 719 10.13 36.20 -32.45
N GLU A 720 9.54 35.03 -32.71
CA GLU A 720 9.65 34.34 -33.99
C GLU A 720 9.02 35.16 -35.11
N ASP A 721 9.74 35.39 -36.21
CA ASP A 721 9.19 36.08 -37.38
C ASP A 721 8.35 35.11 -38.21
N MET A 722 7.05 35.37 -38.30
CA MET A 722 6.11 34.49 -39.01
C MET A 722 5.36 35.24 -40.13
N PRO A 723 5.16 34.63 -41.31
CA PRO A 723 4.47 35.27 -42.44
C PRO A 723 3.04 35.67 -42.11
N LEU A 724 2.55 36.77 -42.69
CA LEU A 724 1.19 37.28 -42.41
C LEU A 724 0.09 36.32 -42.87
N GLU A 725 0.36 35.55 -43.93
CA GLU A 725 -0.52 34.53 -44.52
C GLU A 725 -0.83 33.41 -43.51
N VAL A 726 0.02 33.23 -42.50
CA VAL A 726 -0.20 32.25 -41.43
C VAL A 726 -1.47 32.55 -40.63
N ARG A 727 -1.91 33.81 -40.59
CA ARG A 727 -3.24 34.17 -40.04
C ARG A 727 -4.33 33.30 -40.66
N ASP A 728 -4.22 32.98 -41.95
CA ASP A 728 -5.28 32.28 -42.63
C ASP A 728 -5.37 30.78 -42.30
N ALA A 729 -4.26 30.22 -41.81
CA ALA A 729 -4.19 28.86 -41.29
C ALA A 729 -4.77 28.72 -39.87
N LEU A 730 -5.03 29.83 -39.15
CA LEU A 730 -5.68 29.79 -37.85
C LEU A 730 -7.15 29.35 -38.00
N ASN A 731 -7.57 28.43 -37.12
CA ASN A 731 -8.96 28.02 -37.05
C ASN A 731 -9.85 29.13 -36.46
N PRO A 732 -11.19 29.05 -36.60
CA PRO A 732 -12.09 30.12 -36.17
C PRO A 732 -11.91 30.53 -34.71
N GLU A 733 -11.75 29.58 -33.79
CA GLU A 733 -11.60 29.87 -32.36
C GLU A 733 -10.24 30.52 -32.04
N GLN A 734 -9.16 30.12 -32.72
CA GLN A 734 -7.85 30.78 -32.62
C GLN A 734 -7.90 32.19 -33.23
N ARG A 735 -8.65 32.40 -34.32
CA ARG A 735 -8.84 33.71 -34.95
C ARG A 735 -9.54 34.70 -34.02
N ILE A 736 -10.53 34.26 -33.23
CA ILE A 736 -11.21 35.12 -32.24
C ILE A 736 -10.17 35.76 -31.29
N VAL A 737 -9.28 34.95 -30.72
CA VAL A 737 -8.21 35.46 -29.83
C VAL A 737 -7.28 36.39 -30.60
N TYR A 738 -6.81 35.97 -31.77
CA TYR A 738 -5.89 36.74 -32.59
C TYR A 738 -6.45 38.12 -32.99
N ASP A 739 -7.64 38.15 -33.60
CA ASP A 739 -8.26 39.37 -34.11
C ASP A 739 -8.64 40.32 -32.95
N THR A 740 -9.02 39.79 -31.78
CA THR A 740 -9.30 40.61 -30.57
C THR A 740 -8.08 41.44 -30.16
N PHE A 741 -6.90 40.80 -30.01
CA PHE A 741 -5.71 41.50 -29.53
C PHE A 741 -5.03 42.36 -30.60
N ILE A 742 -5.09 41.94 -31.86
CA ILE A 742 -4.61 42.76 -32.98
C ILE A 742 -5.47 44.02 -33.13
N GLY A 743 -6.81 43.87 -33.11
CA GLY A 743 -7.74 44.99 -33.16
C GLY A 743 -7.57 45.93 -31.97
N HIS A 744 -7.46 45.38 -30.75
CA HIS A 744 -7.21 46.16 -29.53
C HIS A 744 -5.91 46.96 -29.60
N PHE A 745 -4.84 46.38 -30.15
CA PHE A 745 -3.57 47.09 -30.32
C PHE A 745 -3.66 48.19 -31.37
N GLN A 746 -4.31 47.92 -32.51
CA GLN A 746 -4.45 48.88 -33.60
C GLN A 746 -5.33 50.08 -33.25
N CYS A 747 -6.38 49.88 -32.46
CA CYS A 747 -7.25 50.98 -32.02
C CYS A 747 -6.64 51.81 -30.87
N GLY A 748 -5.52 51.36 -30.29
CA GLY A 748 -4.82 52.09 -29.23
C GLY A 748 -5.53 52.13 -27.89
N SER A 749 -6.50 51.24 -27.66
CA SER A 749 -7.27 51.17 -26.41
C SER A 749 -6.37 50.97 -25.18
N GLU A 750 -6.75 51.63 -24.07
CA GLU A 750 -6.10 51.49 -22.76
C GLU A 750 -6.88 50.56 -21.81
N GLU A 751 -8.04 50.07 -22.25
CA GLU A 751 -8.85 49.12 -21.46
C GLU A 751 -8.08 47.81 -21.23
N GLN A 752 -8.20 47.28 -20.01
CA GLN A 752 -7.55 46.03 -19.65
C GLN A 752 -8.39 44.84 -20.14
N ILE A 753 -7.78 43.96 -20.92
CA ILE A 753 -8.38 42.68 -21.31
C ILE A 753 -7.83 41.57 -20.41
N LEU A 754 -8.71 40.88 -19.69
CA LEU A 754 -8.41 39.68 -18.92
C LEU A 754 -9.06 38.47 -19.61
N LEU A 755 -8.33 37.82 -20.51
CA LEU A 755 -8.83 36.72 -21.33
C LEU A 755 -8.35 35.37 -20.79
N HIS A 756 -9.28 34.43 -20.74
CA HIS A 756 -9.04 33.03 -20.48
C HIS A 756 -9.17 32.20 -21.77
N VAL A 757 -8.15 31.42 -22.13
CA VAL A 757 -8.17 30.53 -23.30
C VAL A 757 -8.00 29.09 -22.83
N ASP A 758 -8.96 28.23 -23.12
CA ASP A 758 -8.94 26.81 -22.81
C ASP A 758 -8.96 25.95 -24.07
N GLY A 759 -8.47 24.73 -24.00
CA GLY A 759 -8.52 23.78 -25.10
C GLY A 759 -7.66 22.56 -24.82
N GLY A 760 -8.08 21.39 -25.29
CA GLY A 760 -7.36 20.13 -25.08
C GLY A 760 -5.90 20.15 -25.57
N GLY A 761 -5.10 19.19 -25.13
CA GLY A 761 -3.79 18.89 -25.71
C GLY A 761 -3.84 18.82 -27.25
N GLY A 762 -2.93 19.53 -27.91
CA GLY A 762 -2.82 19.50 -29.37
C GLY A 762 -3.76 20.43 -30.14
N THR A 763 -4.53 21.30 -29.49
CA THR A 763 -5.43 22.29 -30.14
C THR A 763 -4.74 23.51 -30.77
N GLY A 764 -3.40 23.56 -30.77
CA GLY A 764 -2.64 24.65 -31.38
C GLY A 764 -2.49 25.93 -30.53
N LYS A 765 -2.67 25.86 -29.21
CA LYS A 765 -2.50 26.99 -28.27
C LYS A 765 -1.16 27.72 -28.44
N SER A 766 -0.04 27.01 -28.36
CA SER A 766 1.29 27.63 -28.48
C SER A 766 1.56 28.19 -29.88
N TYR A 767 0.98 27.58 -30.92
CA TYR A 767 1.05 28.11 -32.29
C TYR A 767 0.32 29.45 -32.40
N MET A 768 -0.91 29.54 -31.87
CA MET A 768 -1.67 30.79 -31.79
C MET A 768 -0.90 31.88 -31.04
N ILE A 769 -0.27 31.54 -29.89
CA ILE A 769 0.57 32.48 -29.14
C ILE A 769 1.72 33.03 -30.00
N LYS A 770 2.41 32.16 -30.75
CA LYS A 770 3.50 32.56 -31.65
C LYS A 770 2.99 33.49 -32.76
N VAL A 771 1.88 33.16 -33.41
CA VAL A 771 1.31 33.98 -34.50
C VAL A 771 0.92 35.36 -33.99
N LEU A 772 0.21 35.42 -32.87
CA LEU A 772 -0.18 36.68 -32.25
C LEU A 772 1.05 37.51 -31.86
N SER A 773 2.06 36.88 -31.28
CA SER A 773 3.25 37.59 -30.79
C SER A 773 4.10 38.15 -31.92
N SER A 774 4.31 37.36 -32.98
CA SER A 774 4.98 37.77 -34.21
C SER A 774 4.31 39.00 -34.82
N HIS A 775 2.98 38.94 -35.00
CA HIS A 775 2.26 40.00 -35.70
C HIS A 775 2.13 41.28 -34.86
N LEU A 776 1.97 41.15 -33.53
CA LEU A 776 2.02 42.31 -32.63
C LEU A 776 3.38 43.00 -32.62
N GLN A 777 4.48 42.25 -32.63
CA GLN A 777 5.82 42.85 -32.77
C GLN A 777 5.95 43.57 -34.11
N ARG A 778 5.46 42.98 -35.21
CA ARG A 778 5.50 43.62 -36.53
C ARG A 778 4.72 44.94 -36.55
N LEU A 779 3.56 45.00 -35.90
CA LEU A 779 2.79 46.23 -35.73
C LEU A 779 3.50 47.27 -34.84
N ALA A 780 4.28 46.83 -33.85
CA ALA A 780 5.09 47.72 -33.01
C ALA A 780 6.36 48.23 -33.73
N GLY A 781 6.79 47.57 -34.81
CA GLY A 781 7.98 47.92 -35.58
C GLY A 781 9.26 47.76 -34.76
N ASN A 782 10.12 48.77 -34.79
CA ASN A 782 11.40 48.79 -34.04
C ASN A 782 11.24 49.07 -32.54
N ARG A 783 10.01 49.19 -32.03
CA ARG A 783 9.76 49.38 -30.60
C ARG A 783 9.89 48.03 -29.86
N PRO A 784 10.15 48.05 -28.54
CA PRO A 784 10.10 46.83 -27.73
C PRO A 784 8.77 46.12 -27.88
N SER A 785 8.79 44.79 -27.79
CA SER A 785 7.59 43.96 -27.97
C SER A 785 6.45 44.42 -27.05
N PRO A 786 5.25 44.70 -27.59
CA PRO A 786 4.09 45.04 -26.78
C PRO A 786 3.51 43.82 -26.05
N ILE A 787 4.02 42.62 -26.33
CA ILE A 787 3.59 41.36 -25.77
C ILE A 787 4.75 40.60 -25.15
N TRP A 788 4.57 40.20 -23.90
CA TRP A 788 5.50 39.33 -23.18
C TRP A 788 4.86 37.96 -23.01
N ARG A 789 5.66 36.91 -23.18
CA ARG A 789 5.22 35.52 -23.04
C ARG A 789 5.89 34.90 -21.84
N ALA A 790 5.09 34.25 -21.00
CA ALA A 790 5.57 33.57 -19.83
C ALA A 790 4.87 32.23 -19.62
N ALA A 791 5.51 31.34 -18.84
CA ALA A 791 4.90 30.10 -18.38
C ALA A 791 5.43 29.72 -16.98
N PRO A 792 4.75 28.82 -16.25
CA PRO A 792 5.24 28.30 -14.97
C PRO A 792 6.54 27.51 -15.07
N THR A 793 6.76 26.77 -16.17
CA THR A 793 7.92 25.89 -16.38
C THR A 793 8.83 26.37 -17.50
N GLY A 794 10.10 25.97 -17.45
CA GLY A 794 11.11 26.30 -18.47
C GLY A 794 10.74 25.78 -19.86
N VAL A 795 10.40 24.49 -19.94
CA VAL A 795 10.02 23.80 -21.19
C VAL A 795 8.86 24.52 -21.89
N ALA A 796 7.80 24.83 -21.13
CA ALA A 796 6.62 25.53 -21.66
C ALA A 796 6.96 26.96 -22.10
N SER A 797 7.75 27.69 -21.30
CA SER A 797 8.14 29.06 -21.67
C SER A 797 8.98 29.08 -22.95
N ASN A 798 9.85 28.10 -23.16
CA ASN A 798 10.65 28.02 -24.38
C ASN A 798 9.82 27.69 -25.62
N GLN A 799 8.80 26.84 -25.48
CA GLN A 799 7.92 26.47 -26.59
C GLN A 799 7.26 27.69 -27.26
N ILE A 800 7.11 28.80 -26.52
CA ILE A 800 6.58 30.07 -26.99
C ILE A 800 7.65 31.17 -27.09
N MET A 801 8.95 30.85 -26.98
CA MET A 801 10.07 31.82 -26.92
C MET A 801 9.85 32.90 -25.83
N GLY A 802 9.39 32.49 -24.66
CA GLY A 802 9.13 33.32 -23.50
C GLY A 802 10.08 33.07 -22.32
N THR A 803 9.72 33.59 -21.14
CA THR A 803 10.47 33.40 -19.89
C THR A 803 9.64 32.74 -18.81
N THR A 804 10.25 32.14 -17.79
CA THR A 804 9.45 31.65 -16.65
C THR A 804 8.87 32.80 -15.83
N LEU A 805 7.68 32.62 -15.25
CA LEU A 805 7.05 33.61 -14.36
C LEU A 805 7.95 33.99 -13.18
N HIS A 806 8.63 32.99 -12.62
CA HIS A 806 9.57 33.16 -11.51
C HIS A 806 10.76 34.06 -11.90
N SER A 807 11.32 33.88 -13.11
CA SER A 807 12.41 34.71 -13.61
C SER A 807 11.93 36.12 -13.96
N LEU A 808 10.75 36.25 -14.59
CA LEU A 808 10.21 37.53 -15.03
C LEU A 808 9.90 38.47 -13.87
N LEU A 809 9.20 37.96 -12.85
CA LEU A 809 8.62 38.75 -11.76
C LEU A 809 9.35 38.58 -10.43
N ARG A 810 10.45 37.82 -10.41
CA ARG A 810 11.24 37.48 -9.21
C ARG A 810 10.34 36.93 -8.10
N LEU A 811 9.53 35.94 -8.45
CA LEU A 811 8.63 35.27 -7.51
C LEU A 811 9.44 34.37 -6.56
N PRO A 812 9.09 34.31 -5.26
CA PRO A 812 9.72 33.39 -4.32
C PRO A 812 9.34 31.94 -4.64
N MET A 813 10.26 30.98 -4.47
CA MET A 813 9.98 29.55 -4.64
C MET A 813 9.63 28.86 -3.31
N ASP A 814 10.41 29.11 -2.24
CA ASP A 814 10.26 28.43 -0.93
C ASP A 814 10.22 29.42 0.25
N ARG A 815 9.70 30.63 0.05
CA ARG A 815 9.69 31.69 1.06
C ARG A 815 8.35 32.41 1.13
N ALA A 816 8.08 33.02 2.27
CA ALA A 816 6.99 33.98 2.40
C ALA A 816 7.15 35.10 1.36
N PHE A 817 6.03 35.59 0.83
CA PHE A 817 6.03 36.68 -0.13
C PHE A 817 6.52 37.97 0.54
N THR A 818 7.65 38.48 0.07
CA THR A 818 8.20 39.78 0.49
C THR A 818 8.15 40.78 -0.66
N GLU A 819 8.02 42.06 -0.34
CA GLU A 819 8.08 43.13 -1.33
C GLU A 819 9.44 43.20 -2.03
N LEU A 820 9.45 43.62 -3.30
CA LEU A 820 10.70 43.88 -4.03
C LEU A 820 11.43 45.07 -3.42
N SER A 821 12.77 45.05 -3.50
CA SER A 821 13.57 46.25 -3.28
C SER A 821 13.26 47.32 -4.35
N PRO A 822 13.44 48.62 -4.06
CA PRO A 822 13.22 49.67 -5.07
C PRO A 822 14.05 49.47 -6.34
N ALA A 823 15.28 48.97 -6.22
CA ALA A 823 16.15 48.68 -7.36
C ALA A 823 15.57 47.57 -8.25
N ASP A 824 15.06 46.50 -7.63
CA ASP A 824 14.49 45.37 -8.36
C ASP A 824 13.13 45.70 -8.99
N ALA A 825 12.29 46.46 -8.27
CA ALA A 825 11.04 46.98 -8.79
C ALA A 825 11.29 47.87 -10.02
N ASN A 826 12.25 48.79 -9.95
CA ASN A 826 12.65 49.64 -11.08
C ASN A 826 13.21 48.83 -12.26
N ALA A 827 13.98 47.78 -12.00
CA ALA A 827 14.50 46.91 -13.07
C ALA A 827 13.39 46.19 -13.83
N ILE A 828 12.39 45.65 -13.10
CA ILE A 828 11.23 44.99 -13.72
C ILE A 828 10.33 46.03 -14.41
N GLN A 829 10.14 47.20 -13.82
CA GLN A 829 9.38 48.29 -14.42
C GLN A 829 9.99 48.73 -15.75
N LYS A 830 11.31 48.92 -15.80
CA LYS A 830 12.02 49.23 -17.04
C LYS A 830 11.85 48.13 -18.09
N LYS A 831 11.86 46.86 -17.66
CA LYS A 831 11.69 45.70 -18.55
C LYS A 831 10.27 45.57 -19.10
N LEU A 832 9.26 45.86 -18.29
CA LEU A 832 7.84 45.71 -18.64
C LEU A 832 7.18 47.01 -19.11
N ARG A 833 7.91 48.14 -19.15
CA ARG A 833 7.37 49.48 -19.45
C ARG A 833 6.53 49.54 -20.72
N ASP A 834 7.00 48.88 -21.77
CA ASP A 834 6.39 48.91 -23.10
C ASP A 834 5.48 47.69 -23.37
N VAL A 835 5.34 46.79 -22.39
CA VAL A 835 4.51 45.58 -22.47
C VAL A 835 3.06 45.92 -22.13
N ARG A 836 2.16 45.72 -23.09
CA ARG A 836 0.69 45.84 -22.90
C ARG A 836 0.03 44.51 -22.60
N TYR A 837 0.55 43.42 -23.16
CA TYR A 837 -0.04 42.08 -23.07
C TYR A 837 0.94 41.12 -22.40
N LEU A 838 0.48 40.40 -21.37
CA LEU A 838 1.23 39.30 -20.76
C LEU A 838 0.48 37.99 -21.00
N VAL A 839 1.06 37.13 -21.82
CA VAL A 839 0.59 35.76 -22.05
C VAL A 839 1.18 34.86 -20.98
N ILE A 840 0.32 34.07 -20.33
CA ILE A 840 0.72 33.03 -19.38
C ILE A 840 0.24 31.68 -19.94
N ASP A 841 1.13 30.89 -20.52
CA ASP A 841 0.85 29.54 -21.02
C ASP A 841 0.93 28.49 -19.90
N GLU A 842 0.35 27.32 -20.11
CA GLU A 842 0.20 26.23 -19.13
C GLU A 842 -0.45 26.68 -17.80
N LYS A 843 -1.55 27.45 -17.90
CA LYS A 843 -2.32 27.98 -16.75
C LYS A 843 -2.75 26.92 -15.72
N SER A 844 -2.85 25.64 -16.12
CA SER A 844 -3.25 24.54 -15.22
C SER A 844 -2.26 24.34 -14.07
N MET A 845 -0.98 24.67 -14.29
CA MET A 845 0.07 24.59 -13.28
C MET A 845 0.16 25.84 -12.39
N LEU A 846 -0.71 26.84 -12.59
CA LEU A 846 -0.73 28.06 -11.79
C LEU A 846 -1.70 27.91 -10.61
N GLY A 847 -1.20 28.14 -9.39
CA GLY A 847 -2.03 28.13 -8.18
C GLY A 847 -2.63 29.48 -7.82
N LEU A 848 -3.69 29.48 -6.99
CA LEU A 848 -4.31 30.71 -6.48
C LEU A 848 -3.31 31.64 -5.80
N ARG A 849 -2.44 31.09 -4.94
CA ARG A 849 -1.42 31.86 -4.23
C ARG A 849 -0.41 32.49 -5.20
N GLN A 850 0.03 31.75 -6.21
CA GLN A 850 0.95 32.26 -7.23
C GLN A 850 0.31 33.38 -8.07
N LEU A 851 -0.97 33.24 -8.44
CA LEU A 851 -1.68 34.30 -9.16
C LEU A 851 -1.79 35.58 -8.32
N SER A 852 -2.04 35.45 -7.01
CA SER A 852 -1.99 36.59 -6.07
C SER A 852 -0.62 37.26 -6.05
N TRP A 853 0.47 36.48 -6.07
CA TRP A 853 1.82 37.03 -6.10
C TRP A 853 2.14 37.74 -7.42
N ILE A 854 1.66 37.22 -8.55
CA ILE A 854 1.77 37.88 -9.86
C ILE A 854 1.03 39.22 -9.85
N ASP A 855 -0.22 39.24 -9.39
CA ASP A 855 -1.03 40.45 -9.24
C ASP A 855 -0.31 41.50 -8.36
N LYS A 856 0.13 41.09 -7.15
CA LYS A 856 0.86 41.97 -6.23
C LYS A 856 2.15 42.51 -6.83
N ARG A 857 2.95 41.69 -7.52
CA ARG A 857 4.19 42.13 -8.16
C ARG A 857 3.92 43.15 -9.24
N LEU A 858 2.94 42.93 -10.10
CA LEU A 858 2.62 43.85 -11.18
C LEU A 858 2.06 45.18 -10.64
N ARG A 859 1.22 45.16 -9.60
CA ARG A 859 0.79 46.39 -8.91
C ARG A 859 1.94 47.15 -8.26
N GLN A 860 2.92 46.43 -7.70
CA GLN A 860 4.13 47.05 -7.13
C GLN A 860 5.00 47.70 -8.21
N VAL A 861 5.12 47.06 -9.37
CA VAL A 861 5.90 47.54 -10.52
C VAL A 861 5.22 48.72 -11.23
N PHE A 862 3.89 48.77 -11.24
CA PHE A 862 3.08 49.83 -11.84
C PHE A 862 2.24 50.55 -10.79
N PRO A 863 2.86 51.34 -9.88
CA PRO A 863 2.16 51.94 -8.74
C PRO A 863 1.03 52.90 -9.15
N ALA A 864 1.15 53.56 -10.32
CA ALA A 864 0.12 54.44 -10.86
C ALA A 864 -1.21 53.71 -11.19
N ARG A 865 -1.14 52.40 -11.44
CA ARG A 865 -2.29 51.53 -11.73
C ARG A 865 -2.46 50.44 -10.67
N ALA A 866 -1.96 50.64 -9.46
CA ALA A 866 -2.01 49.64 -8.38
C ALA A 866 -3.44 49.28 -7.93
N ALA A 867 -4.42 50.14 -8.20
CA ALA A 867 -5.83 49.87 -7.94
C ALA A 867 -6.40 48.78 -8.87
N GLU A 868 -5.88 48.70 -10.09
CA GLU A 868 -6.30 47.73 -11.10
C GLU A 868 -5.64 46.36 -10.87
N PHE A 869 -6.32 45.27 -11.25
CA PHE A 869 -5.69 43.95 -11.26
C PHE A 869 -4.46 43.95 -12.17
N PHE A 870 -3.40 43.25 -11.77
CA PHE A 870 -2.17 43.09 -12.52
C PHE A 870 -1.50 44.42 -12.94
N GLY A 871 -1.72 45.50 -12.18
CA GLY A 871 -1.19 46.83 -12.52
C GLY A 871 -1.72 47.37 -13.85
N GLY A 872 -2.90 46.92 -14.28
CA GLY A 872 -3.55 47.33 -15.53
C GLY A 872 -3.00 46.69 -16.81
N ILE A 873 -2.08 45.72 -16.71
CA ILE A 873 -1.60 44.94 -17.86
C ILE A 873 -2.68 43.96 -18.30
N SER A 874 -2.92 43.84 -19.61
CA SER A 874 -3.85 42.84 -20.15
C SER A 874 -3.24 41.45 -20.07
N ILE A 875 -3.97 40.49 -19.49
CA ILE A 875 -3.48 39.12 -19.25
C ILE A 875 -4.22 38.13 -20.13
N ILE A 876 -3.47 37.22 -20.77
CA ILE A 876 -4.01 36.09 -21.52
C ILE A 876 -3.59 34.80 -20.82
N LEU A 877 -4.51 34.15 -20.11
CA LEU A 877 -4.28 32.85 -19.48
C LEU A 877 -4.57 31.73 -20.48
N VAL A 878 -3.56 30.98 -20.90
CA VAL A 878 -3.67 29.91 -21.89
C VAL A 878 -3.33 28.57 -21.27
N GLY A 879 -4.11 27.52 -21.53
CA GLY A 879 -3.81 26.17 -21.07
C GLY A 879 -5.02 25.25 -21.07
N ASP A 880 -4.97 24.19 -20.28
CA ASP A 880 -6.01 23.15 -20.19
C ASP A 880 -6.11 22.64 -18.76
N PHE A 881 -7.21 22.92 -18.05
CA PHE A 881 -7.37 22.49 -16.65
C PHE A 881 -7.50 20.98 -16.46
N PHE A 882 -7.68 20.22 -17.54
CA PHE A 882 -7.66 18.75 -17.50
C PHE A 882 -6.24 18.16 -17.60
N GLN A 883 -5.23 19.01 -17.78
CA GLN A 883 -3.83 18.63 -17.58
C GLN A 883 -3.46 18.75 -16.09
N LEU A 884 -2.17 18.70 -15.77
CA LEU A 884 -1.72 18.62 -14.38
C LEU A 884 -2.08 19.89 -13.59
N PRO A 885 -2.68 19.75 -12.39
CA PRO A 885 -2.90 20.87 -11.46
C PRO A 885 -1.58 21.39 -10.85
N PRO A 886 -1.59 22.55 -10.17
CA PRO A 886 -0.39 23.09 -9.55
C PRO A 886 0.11 22.21 -8.40
N ILE A 887 1.43 22.09 -8.25
CA ILE A 887 2.05 21.32 -7.17
C ILE A 887 1.96 22.12 -5.85
N ALA A 888 1.49 21.48 -4.78
CA ALA A 888 1.38 22.04 -3.42
C ALA A 888 0.61 23.38 -3.31
N ASN A 889 -0.22 23.71 -4.29
CA ASN A 889 -1.07 24.90 -4.29
C ASN A 889 -2.50 24.52 -4.70
N LYS A 890 -3.48 25.34 -4.31
CA LYS A 890 -4.86 25.16 -4.79
C LYS A 890 -4.96 25.65 -6.24
N PRO A 891 -5.61 24.89 -7.15
CA PRO A 891 -5.82 25.29 -8.53
C PRO A 891 -6.68 26.54 -8.64
N LEU A 892 -6.58 27.26 -9.76
CA LEU A 892 -7.35 28.49 -10.00
C LEU A 892 -8.86 28.30 -9.89
N TYR A 893 -9.34 27.12 -10.30
CA TYR A 893 -10.75 26.74 -10.26
C TYR A 893 -11.23 26.20 -8.91
N PHE A 894 -10.40 26.24 -7.86
CA PHE A 894 -10.81 25.79 -6.54
C PHE A 894 -11.97 26.64 -6.00
N ASP A 895 -13.06 25.98 -5.61
CA ASP A 895 -14.33 26.60 -5.19
C ASP A 895 -14.69 26.37 -3.71
N GLY A 896 -13.87 25.61 -2.98
CA GLY A 896 -14.05 25.35 -1.55
C GLY A 896 -13.68 26.53 -0.64
N PRO A 897 -13.86 26.39 0.69
CA PRO A 897 -13.51 27.43 1.65
C PRO A 897 -12.00 27.69 1.68
N LEU A 898 -11.63 28.97 1.61
CA LEU A 898 -10.25 29.45 1.67
C LEU A 898 -9.97 30.07 3.04
N LYS A 899 -8.85 29.67 3.67
CA LYS A 899 -8.39 30.22 4.95
C LYS A 899 -7.19 31.18 4.79
N ASP A 900 -6.41 31.00 3.73
CA ASP A 900 -5.23 31.82 3.42
C ASP A 900 -5.61 33.08 2.64
N LEU A 901 -5.14 34.24 3.10
CA LEU A 901 -5.43 35.55 2.49
C LEU A 901 -4.88 35.66 1.05
N HIS A 902 -3.72 35.07 0.77
CA HIS A 902 -3.18 35.07 -0.58
C HIS A 902 -4.02 34.20 -1.53
N GLU A 903 -4.52 33.05 -1.08
CA GLU A 903 -5.46 32.25 -1.86
C GLU A 903 -6.77 33.01 -2.15
N VAL A 904 -7.33 33.73 -1.17
CA VAL A 904 -8.54 34.56 -1.36
C VAL A 904 -8.30 35.67 -2.37
N SER A 905 -7.18 36.39 -2.25
CA SER A 905 -6.77 37.42 -3.21
C SER A 905 -6.58 36.83 -4.61
N GLY A 906 -5.95 35.67 -4.72
CA GLY A 906 -5.76 34.95 -5.97
C GLY A 906 -7.08 34.54 -6.61
N GLN A 907 -8.04 34.04 -5.83
CA GLN A 907 -9.37 33.66 -6.31
C GLN A 907 -10.14 34.88 -6.81
N THR A 908 -9.99 36.02 -6.13
CA THR A 908 -10.59 37.29 -6.55
C THR A 908 -10.00 37.77 -7.87
N ALA A 909 -8.66 37.72 -8.02
CA ALA A 909 -7.99 38.07 -9.27
C ALA A 909 -8.38 37.12 -10.42
N TYR A 910 -8.52 35.82 -10.15
CA TYR A 910 -8.96 34.86 -11.16
C TYR A 910 -10.42 35.09 -11.60
N ARG A 911 -11.31 35.44 -10.67
CA ARG A 911 -12.71 35.76 -11.00
C ARG A 911 -12.88 37.05 -11.81
N ALA A 912 -11.86 37.89 -11.89
CA ALA A 912 -11.85 39.06 -12.77
C ALA A 912 -11.70 38.70 -14.26
N PHE A 913 -11.27 37.47 -14.59
CA PHE A 913 -11.26 36.96 -15.96
C PHE A 913 -12.69 36.60 -16.37
N ASN A 914 -13.37 37.52 -17.05
CA ASN A 914 -14.77 37.41 -17.44
C ASN A 914 -14.97 36.93 -18.90
N HIS A 915 -13.92 36.88 -19.71
CA HIS A 915 -13.97 36.41 -21.09
C HIS A 915 -13.24 35.07 -21.23
N THR A 916 -13.90 34.07 -21.84
CA THR A 916 -13.28 32.76 -22.12
C THR A 916 -13.46 32.35 -23.58
N VAL A 917 -12.40 31.81 -24.19
CA VAL A 917 -12.43 31.18 -25.52
C VAL A 917 -12.02 29.70 -25.43
N PHE A 918 -12.77 28.81 -26.08
CA PHE A 918 -12.51 27.36 -26.10
C PHE A 918 -12.02 26.90 -27.46
N LEU A 919 -10.78 26.41 -27.54
CA LEU A 919 -10.25 25.77 -28.74
C LEU A 919 -10.68 24.29 -28.77
N LYS A 920 -11.54 23.94 -29.72
CA LYS A 920 -12.14 22.60 -29.83
C LYS A 920 -11.37 21.67 -30.76
N LYS A 921 -10.86 22.19 -31.88
CA LYS A 921 -10.24 21.37 -32.92
C LYS A 921 -8.83 20.91 -32.53
N VAL A 922 -8.66 19.60 -32.31
CA VAL A 922 -7.35 18.97 -32.10
C VAL A 922 -6.55 18.95 -33.40
N GLN A 923 -5.37 19.56 -33.39
CA GLN A 923 -4.46 19.71 -34.54
C GLN A 923 -3.24 18.79 -34.48
N ARG A 924 -2.98 18.10 -33.35
CA ARG A 924 -1.81 17.22 -33.20
C ARG A 924 -2.06 15.84 -33.79
N GLN A 925 -3.16 15.20 -33.41
CA GLN A 925 -3.60 13.91 -33.94
C GLN A 925 -4.56 14.12 -35.11
N GLN A 926 -4.04 14.56 -36.26
CA GLN A 926 -4.84 14.78 -37.48
C GLN A 926 -5.06 13.46 -38.25
N GLY A 927 -6.03 13.44 -39.18
CA GLY A 927 -6.35 12.27 -40.00
C GLY A 927 -7.60 11.51 -39.53
N ASP A 928 -8.38 10.97 -40.46
CA ASP A 928 -9.61 10.23 -40.13
C ASP A 928 -9.31 8.88 -39.47
N ASP A 929 -8.18 8.28 -39.82
CA ASP A 929 -7.60 7.09 -39.21
C ASP A 929 -7.29 7.27 -37.71
N GLN A 930 -7.04 8.51 -37.27
CA GLN A 930 -6.78 8.84 -35.87
C GLN A 930 -8.06 9.20 -35.08
N ALA A 931 -9.26 9.04 -35.66
CA ALA A 931 -10.52 9.38 -34.98
C ALA A 931 -10.72 8.61 -33.67
N GLY A 932 -10.45 7.29 -33.67
CA GLY A 932 -10.52 6.47 -32.45
C GLY A 932 -9.51 6.89 -31.40
N PHE A 933 -8.31 7.32 -31.81
CA PHE A 933 -7.29 7.79 -30.87
C PHE A 933 -7.65 9.15 -30.27
N ARG A 934 -8.23 10.07 -31.06
CA ARG A 934 -8.77 11.34 -30.53
C ARG A 934 -9.88 11.10 -29.51
N LEU A 935 -10.78 10.16 -29.78
CA LEU A 935 -11.84 9.78 -28.82
C LEU A 935 -11.24 9.25 -27.53
N ALA A 936 -10.28 8.33 -27.61
CA ALA A 936 -9.58 7.81 -26.42
C ALA A 936 -8.90 8.91 -25.61
N LEU A 937 -8.26 9.89 -26.28
CA LEU A 937 -7.65 11.04 -25.61
C LEU A 937 -8.68 11.96 -24.95
N GLU A 938 -9.83 12.18 -25.57
CA GLU A 938 -10.93 12.97 -24.99
C GLU A 938 -11.54 12.27 -23.77
N GLU A 939 -11.69 10.94 -23.83
CA GLU A 939 -12.15 10.14 -22.69
C GLU A 939 -11.12 10.08 -21.55
N LEU A 940 -9.83 9.98 -21.86
CA LEU A 940 -8.75 10.13 -20.87
C LEU A 940 -8.77 11.53 -20.24
N ARG A 941 -8.95 12.59 -21.05
CA ARG A 941 -9.12 13.96 -20.58
C ARG A 941 -10.31 14.09 -19.63
N GLY A 942 -11.42 13.43 -19.96
CA GLY A 942 -12.65 13.38 -19.16
C GLY A 942 -12.62 12.40 -17.99
N LEU A 943 -11.53 11.64 -17.80
CA LEU A 943 -11.36 10.59 -16.79
C LEU A 943 -12.44 9.47 -16.86
N LYS A 944 -12.98 9.23 -18.06
CA LYS A 944 -14.06 8.27 -18.33
C LYS A 944 -13.72 7.38 -19.54
N LEU A 945 -12.63 6.61 -19.43
CA LEU A 945 -12.18 5.73 -20.50
C LEU A 945 -13.21 4.62 -20.81
N SER A 946 -13.73 4.59 -22.04
CA SER A 946 -14.65 3.56 -22.50
C SER A 946 -13.94 2.22 -22.73
N ILE A 947 -14.72 1.14 -22.83
CA ILE A 947 -14.17 -0.20 -23.10
C ILE A 947 -13.52 -0.23 -24.50
N GLU A 948 -14.07 0.48 -25.48
CA GLU A 948 -13.55 0.53 -26.85
C GLU A 948 -12.20 1.27 -26.90
N SER A 949 -12.12 2.44 -26.29
CA SER A 949 -10.85 3.19 -26.17
C SER A 949 -9.80 2.44 -25.35
N TRP A 950 -10.21 1.78 -24.25
CA TRP A 950 -9.30 0.94 -23.49
C TRP A 950 -8.76 -0.23 -24.32
N LYS A 951 -9.61 -0.91 -25.11
CA LYS A 951 -9.18 -1.98 -26.02
C LYS A 951 -8.21 -1.44 -27.07
N LEU A 952 -8.48 -0.26 -27.64
CA LEU A 952 -7.61 0.40 -28.61
C LEU A 952 -6.23 0.69 -28.02
N LEU A 953 -6.16 1.32 -26.85
CA LEU A 953 -4.88 1.59 -26.17
C LEU A 953 -4.19 0.30 -25.73
N SER A 954 -4.94 -0.71 -25.31
CA SER A 954 -4.42 -2.01 -24.89
C SER A 954 -3.77 -2.81 -26.03
N GLN A 955 -3.98 -2.45 -27.30
CA GLN A 955 -3.25 -3.01 -28.44
C GLN A 955 -1.81 -2.51 -28.51
N ARG A 956 -1.53 -1.37 -27.86
CA ARG A 956 -0.20 -0.72 -27.85
C ARG A 956 0.68 -1.16 -26.67
N VAL A 957 0.25 -2.16 -25.90
CA VAL A 957 1.05 -2.75 -24.83
C VAL A 957 2.19 -3.55 -25.46
N GLN A 958 3.42 -3.37 -24.97
CA GLN A 958 4.66 -3.95 -25.52
C GLN A 958 4.52 -5.44 -25.87
N VAL A 959 3.96 -6.25 -24.96
CA VAL A 959 3.77 -7.70 -25.14
C VAL A 959 2.88 -8.09 -26.35
N LYS A 960 2.12 -7.14 -26.90
CA LYS A 960 1.24 -7.35 -28.06
C LYS A 960 1.82 -6.79 -29.36
N LEU A 961 2.90 -6.04 -29.30
CA LEU A 961 3.58 -5.51 -30.48
C LEU A 961 4.51 -6.58 -31.06
N SER A 962 4.75 -6.53 -32.37
CA SER A 962 5.78 -7.37 -32.97
C SER A 962 7.18 -6.87 -32.57
N GLN A 963 8.18 -7.75 -32.51
CA GLN A 963 9.57 -7.35 -32.22
C GLN A 963 10.05 -6.23 -33.15
N ARG A 964 9.69 -6.32 -34.44
CA ARG A 964 10.04 -5.29 -35.43
C ARG A 964 9.47 -3.92 -35.09
N GLU A 965 8.26 -3.85 -34.55
CA GLU A 965 7.64 -2.60 -34.12
C GLU A 965 8.28 -2.10 -32.83
N GLU A 966 8.53 -2.98 -31.87
CA GLU A 966 9.20 -2.67 -30.60
C GLU A 966 10.58 -2.04 -30.82
N ASP A 967 11.40 -2.63 -31.71
CA ASP A 967 12.73 -2.11 -32.06
C ASP A 967 12.66 -0.66 -32.58
N THR A 968 11.54 -0.28 -33.20
CA THR A 968 11.36 1.11 -33.67
C THR A 968 11.17 2.14 -32.55
N PHE A 969 10.99 1.69 -31.30
CA PHE A 969 10.91 2.52 -30.10
C PHE A 969 12.22 2.60 -29.33
N ASP A 970 13.32 1.97 -29.78
CA ASP A 970 14.60 1.98 -29.07
C ASP A 970 15.11 3.39 -28.76
N ALA A 971 15.02 4.31 -29.73
CA ALA A 971 15.41 5.71 -29.58
C ALA A 971 14.27 6.63 -29.07
N ALA A 972 13.08 6.09 -28.79
CA ALA A 972 11.92 6.90 -28.41
C ALA A 972 12.07 7.51 -27.01
N LEU A 973 11.45 8.66 -26.77
CA LEU A 973 11.46 9.26 -25.44
C LEU A 973 10.58 8.46 -24.48
N ARG A 974 11.11 8.10 -23.31
CA ARG A 974 10.34 7.46 -22.23
C ARG A 974 9.70 8.53 -21.35
N ILE A 975 8.41 8.42 -21.08
CA ILE A 975 7.67 9.37 -20.26
C ILE A 975 7.01 8.61 -19.12
N TYR A 976 7.42 8.89 -17.88
CA TYR A 976 6.93 8.19 -16.69
C TYR A 976 6.38 9.12 -15.63
N SER A 977 5.43 8.65 -14.81
CA SER A 977 4.76 9.45 -13.79
C SER A 977 5.70 9.81 -12.62
N LYS A 978 6.59 8.89 -12.21
CA LYS A 978 7.48 9.03 -11.04
C LYS A 978 8.94 9.33 -11.44
N LYS A 979 9.59 10.24 -10.72
CA LYS A 979 11.05 10.53 -10.87
C LYS A 979 11.92 9.29 -10.69
N ALA A 980 11.49 8.41 -9.78
CA ALA A 980 12.07 7.11 -9.52
C ALA A 980 12.35 6.31 -10.80
N ARG A 981 11.28 6.03 -11.56
CA ARG A 981 11.31 5.28 -12.81
C ARG A 981 12.11 5.98 -13.90
N VAL A 982 12.03 7.31 -13.95
CA VAL A 982 12.83 8.14 -14.86
C VAL A 982 14.33 7.98 -14.59
N ASN A 983 14.75 8.05 -13.33
CA ASN A 983 16.14 7.91 -12.95
C ASN A 983 16.65 6.49 -13.21
N GLU A 984 15.82 5.49 -12.91
CA GLU A 984 16.10 4.08 -13.21
C GLU A 984 16.37 3.87 -14.70
N TYR A 985 15.43 4.27 -15.56
CA TYR A 985 15.58 4.08 -17.00
C TYR A 985 16.77 4.86 -17.57
N ASN A 986 16.95 6.12 -17.17
CA ASN A 986 18.09 6.92 -17.60
C ASN A 986 19.43 6.27 -17.21
N TYR A 987 19.54 5.77 -15.99
CA TYR A 987 20.71 5.06 -15.51
C TYR A 987 20.97 3.78 -16.32
N GLU A 988 19.96 2.92 -16.45
CA GLU A 988 20.07 1.68 -17.23
C GLU A 988 20.46 1.96 -18.68
N HIS A 989 19.86 2.97 -19.31
CA HIS A 989 20.16 3.35 -20.68
C HIS A 989 21.62 3.82 -20.82
N LEU A 990 22.10 4.68 -19.91
CA LEU A 990 23.51 5.10 -19.87
C LEU A 990 24.49 3.94 -19.65
N VAL A 991 24.10 2.92 -18.88
CA VAL A 991 24.89 1.69 -18.73
C VAL A 991 24.92 0.89 -20.03
N ARG A 992 23.77 0.74 -20.71
CA ARG A 992 23.64 0.01 -21.98
C ARG A 992 24.42 0.63 -23.13
N LEU A 993 24.64 1.95 -23.12
CA LEU A 993 25.44 2.65 -24.12
C LEU A 993 26.89 2.13 -24.22
N LYS A 994 27.44 1.55 -23.15
CA LYS A 994 28.83 1.04 -23.10
C LYS A 994 29.89 2.06 -23.56
N HIS A 995 29.62 3.35 -23.35
CA HIS A 995 30.57 4.43 -23.55
C HIS A 995 31.21 4.86 -22.21
N PRO A 996 32.45 5.39 -22.22
CA PRO A 996 33.08 5.97 -21.04
C PRO A 996 32.24 7.10 -20.46
N ALA A 997 32.07 7.11 -19.15
CA ALA A 997 31.36 8.14 -18.39
C ALA A 997 32.28 8.76 -17.34
N ILE A 998 32.00 10.01 -16.97
CA ILE A 998 32.68 10.70 -15.87
C ILE A 998 31.66 11.28 -14.90
N GLN A 999 31.94 11.17 -13.60
CA GLN A 999 31.12 11.76 -12.55
C GLN A 999 31.60 13.18 -12.24
N VAL A 1000 30.80 14.18 -12.59
CA VAL A 1000 31.10 15.59 -12.25
C VAL A 1000 30.39 15.96 -10.96
N MET A 1001 31.13 16.08 -9.87
CA MET A 1001 30.58 16.45 -8.55
C MET A 1001 30.26 17.95 -8.49
N ALA A 1002 29.10 18.30 -7.93
CA ALA A 1002 28.75 19.70 -7.73
C ALA A 1002 29.58 20.31 -6.60
N LYS A 1003 30.04 21.55 -6.76
CA LYS A 1003 30.79 22.26 -5.73
C LYS A 1003 29.89 23.24 -4.98
N ASN A 1004 29.62 22.97 -3.71
CA ASN A 1004 28.88 23.87 -2.82
C ASN A 1004 29.87 24.72 -2.01
N ILE A 1005 29.59 26.02 -1.86
CA ILE A 1005 30.43 27.01 -1.18
C ILE A 1005 29.55 27.76 -0.18
N GLY A 1006 29.96 27.87 1.08
CA GLY A 1006 29.21 28.54 2.15
C GLY A 1006 29.23 27.77 3.46
N ASN A 1007 28.79 28.38 4.56
CA ASN A 1007 28.81 27.75 5.88
C ASN A 1007 27.75 26.63 5.97
N GLY A 1008 28.19 25.38 6.18
CA GLY A 1008 27.34 24.18 6.15
C GLY A 1008 26.90 23.72 4.75
N ALA A 1009 27.40 24.36 3.69
CA ALA A 1009 26.97 24.08 2.31
C ALA A 1009 27.40 22.70 1.80
N ASP A 1010 28.42 22.10 2.41
CA ASP A 1010 28.91 20.74 2.17
C ASP A 1010 27.86 19.67 2.50
N LYS A 1011 26.99 19.94 3.47
CA LYS A 1011 25.91 19.02 3.90
C LYS A 1011 24.57 19.26 3.18
N ALA A 1012 24.49 20.27 2.32
CA ALA A 1012 23.25 20.62 1.64
C ALA A 1012 22.87 19.57 0.59
N THR A 1013 21.65 19.02 0.69
CA THR A 1013 21.15 18.06 -0.30
C THR A 1013 20.94 18.73 -1.66
N SER A 1014 20.90 17.93 -2.74
CA SER A 1014 20.65 18.48 -4.09
C SER A 1014 19.30 19.20 -4.21
N GLU A 1015 18.30 18.81 -3.41
CA GLU A 1015 17.01 19.48 -3.34
C GLU A 1015 17.10 20.82 -2.60
N GLN A 1016 17.81 20.87 -1.45
CA GLN A 1016 18.04 22.11 -0.69
C GLN A 1016 18.87 23.15 -1.47
N ALA A 1017 19.86 22.69 -2.24
CA ALA A 1017 20.71 23.57 -3.04
C ALA A 1017 20.06 24.02 -4.37
N GLY A 1018 18.87 23.49 -4.70
CA GLY A 1018 18.14 23.77 -5.93
C GLY A 1018 18.78 23.14 -7.18
N ASN A 1019 17.94 22.66 -8.10
CA ASN A 1019 18.41 22.14 -9.38
C ASN A 1019 18.99 23.25 -10.28
N LEU A 1020 20.14 22.98 -10.91
CA LEU A 1020 20.88 23.91 -11.76
C LEU A 1020 20.44 23.92 -13.23
N ALA A 1021 19.61 22.95 -13.65
CA ALA A 1021 19.03 22.88 -14.99
C ALA A 1021 18.19 24.11 -15.40
N GLY A 1022 17.90 25.04 -14.48
CA GLY A 1022 17.15 26.27 -14.73
C GLY A 1022 17.97 27.47 -15.19
N GLN A 1023 19.31 27.41 -15.18
CA GLN A 1023 20.19 28.51 -15.56
C GLN A 1023 20.96 28.14 -16.82
N PHE A 1024 20.39 28.46 -17.98
CA PHE A 1024 21.13 28.44 -19.25
C PHE A 1024 21.54 29.87 -19.63
N PRO A 1025 22.67 30.03 -20.33
CA PRO A 1025 23.08 31.33 -20.85
C PRO A 1025 22.06 31.83 -21.88
N PRO A 1026 21.72 33.14 -21.87
CA PRO A 1026 20.68 33.66 -22.75
C PRO A 1026 21.19 33.79 -24.19
N ALA A 1027 21.07 32.74 -25.00
CA ALA A 1027 21.40 32.76 -26.44
C ALA A 1027 20.70 31.63 -27.21
N GLY A 1028 19.41 31.40 -26.93
CA GLY A 1028 18.61 30.31 -27.50
C GLY A 1028 18.71 28.97 -26.74
N LEU A 1029 19.59 28.88 -25.72
CA LEU A 1029 19.63 27.76 -24.78
C LEU A 1029 18.74 28.05 -23.57
N VAL A 1030 17.91 27.08 -23.20
CA VAL A 1030 16.87 27.22 -22.18
C VAL A 1030 16.69 25.92 -21.41
N ASN A 1031 16.04 26.01 -20.25
CA ASN A 1031 15.63 24.83 -19.50
C ASN A 1031 14.62 24.01 -20.31
N GLY A 1032 14.98 22.77 -20.64
CA GLY A 1032 14.19 21.87 -21.48
C GLY A 1032 14.76 21.60 -22.87
N ALA A 1033 15.82 22.31 -23.27
CA ALA A 1033 16.52 21.99 -24.52
C ALA A 1033 17.13 20.58 -24.45
N GLN A 1034 16.97 19.82 -25.53
CA GLN A 1034 17.50 18.47 -25.67
C GLN A 1034 18.67 18.48 -26.65
N GLY A 1035 19.63 17.62 -26.38
CA GLY A 1035 20.82 17.47 -27.19
C GLY A 1035 21.63 16.26 -26.77
N THR A 1036 22.57 15.90 -27.63
CA THR A 1036 23.47 14.76 -27.44
C THR A 1036 24.86 15.30 -27.09
N VAL A 1037 25.50 14.69 -26.09
CA VAL A 1037 26.89 15.03 -25.74
C VAL A 1037 27.80 14.64 -26.89
N TYR A 1038 28.55 15.61 -27.41
CA TYR A 1038 29.53 15.43 -28.48
C TYR A 1038 30.92 15.15 -27.90
N ASP A 1039 31.35 15.94 -26.91
CA ASP A 1039 32.66 15.80 -26.29
C ASP A 1039 32.70 16.45 -24.88
N ILE A 1040 33.71 16.12 -24.09
CA ILE A 1040 33.94 16.69 -22.75
C ILE A 1040 35.36 17.25 -22.69
N GLY A 1041 35.52 18.51 -22.30
CA GLY A 1041 36.80 19.22 -22.37
C GLY A 1041 37.32 19.73 -21.03
N TRP A 1042 38.64 19.76 -20.90
CA TRP A 1042 39.36 20.35 -19.76
C TRP A 1042 40.20 21.57 -20.17
N ALA A 1043 40.43 22.45 -19.21
CA ALA A 1043 41.34 23.58 -19.40
C ALA A 1043 42.78 23.11 -19.66
N PRO A 1044 43.58 23.87 -20.42
CA PRO A 1044 45.00 23.55 -20.62
C PRO A 1044 45.75 23.36 -19.29
N GLY A 1045 46.49 22.26 -19.16
CA GLY A 1045 47.28 21.95 -17.96
C GLY A 1045 46.51 21.34 -16.78
N ALA A 1046 45.20 21.06 -16.94
CA ALA A 1046 44.41 20.35 -15.93
C ALA A 1046 44.71 18.85 -15.91
N ASP A 1047 44.62 18.24 -14.73
CA ASP A 1047 44.68 16.78 -14.56
C ASP A 1047 43.26 16.21 -14.70
N ALA A 1048 42.98 15.51 -15.80
CA ALA A 1048 41.63 15.01 -16.09
C ALA A 1048 41.09 14.00 -15.05
N HIS A 1049 41.95 13.41 -14.20
CA HIS A 1049 41.53 12.52 -13.12
C HIS A 1049 41.19 13.26 -11.81
N ARG A 1050 41.69 14.49 -11.63
CA ARG A 1050 41.51 15.27 -10.38
C ARG A 1050 40.66 16.50 -10.56
N ASP A 1051 40.80 17.17 -11.71
CA ASP A 1051 40.14 18.43 -12.00
C ASP A 1051 38.81 18.18 -12.73
N PRO A 1052 37.75 18.93 -12.40
CA PRO A 1052 36.48 18.83 -13.11
C PRO A 1052 36.61 19.41 -14.54
N PRO A 1053 35.83 18.89 -15.50
CA PRO A 1053 35.82 19.45 -16.85
C PRO A 1053 35.38 20.91 -16.86
N SER A 1054 35.91 21.69 -17.80
CA SER A 1054 35.59 23.11 -17.97
C SER A 1054 34.43 23.34 -18.94
N VAL A 1055 34.18 22.41 -19.86
CA VAL A 1055 33.14 22.52 -20.90
C VAL A 1055 32.59 21.15 -21.29
N ILE A 1056 31.28 21.09 -21.56
CA ILE A 1056 30.63 19.95 -22.21
C ILE A 1056 30.15 20.43 -23.57
N MET A 1057 30.63 19.80 -24.63
CA MET A 1057 30.24 20.11 -26.01
C MET A 1057 29.00 19.28 -26.37
N MET A 1058 27.94 19.95 -26.84
CA MET A 1058 26.68 19.28 -27.16
C MET A 1058 26.19 19.61 -28.57
N VAL A 1059 25.68 18.61 -29.28
CA VAL A 1059 24.87 18.80 -30.48
C VAL A 1059 23.41 18.96 -30.03
N MET A 1060 22.76 20.05 -30.42
CA MET A 1060 21.41 20.37 -29.98
C MET A 1060 20.38 20.10 -31.09
N ASP A 1061 19.25 19.46 -30.76
CA ASP A 1061 18.31 18.97 -31.79
C ASP A 1061 17.53 20.08 -32.52
N LYS A 1062 17.29 21.22 -31.86
CA LYS A 1062 16.46 22.34 -32.35
C LYS A 1062 17.02 23.70 -31.95
N TYR A 1063 18.33 23.85 -32.01
CA TYR A 1063 19.02 25.10 -31.67
C TYR A 1063 19.21 25.97 -32.92
N THR A 1064 18.93 27.25 -32.79
CA THR A 1064 19.08 28.26 -33.86
C THR A 1064 19.98 29.42 -33.43
N GLY A 1065 20.69 29.26 -32.30
CA GLY A 1065 21.63 30.26 -31.80
C GLY A 1065 23.06 30.03 -32.30
N PRO A 1066 24.03 30.82 -31.82
CA PRO A 1066 25.41 30.70 -32.29
C PRO A 1066 26.10 29.42 -31.82
N SER A 1067 26.59 28.62 -32.78
CA SER A 1067 27.40 27.42 -32.52
C SER A 1067 28.88 27.76 -32.29
N TYR A 1068 29.62 26.86 -31.64
CA TYR A 1068 31.07 26.96 -31.50
C TYR A 1068 31.79 26.40 -32.73
N LEU A 1069 31.35 25.22 -33.20
CA LEU A 1069 31.80 24.63 -34.45
C LEU A 1069 30.65 23.89 -35.13
N THR A 1070 30.79 23.69 -36.44
CA THR A 1070 29.90 22.83 -37.23
C THR A 1070 30.71 21.63 -37.66
N THR A 1071 30.22 20.43 -37.39
CA THR A 1071 30.86 19.16 -37.78
C THR A 1071 30.77 18.93 -39.29
N ASP A 1072 31.57 18.00 -39.82
CA ASP A 1072 31.60 17.68 -41.26
C ASP A 1072 30.25 17.23 -41.83
N ASP A 1073 29.38 16.68 -40.98
CA ASP A 1073 28.02 16.26 -41.31
C ASP A 1073 26.96 17.37 -41.08
N GLY A 1074 27.39 18.61 -40.86
CA GLY A 1074 26.53 19.79 -40.75
C GLY A 1074 25.87 19.99 -39.39
N ARG A 1075 26.24 19.23 -38.34
CA ARG A 1075 25.67 19.39 -37.00
C ARG A 1075 26.36 20.52 -36.24
N GLU A 1076 25.56 21.37 -35.61
CA GLU A 1076 26.04 22.50 -34.82
C GLU A 1076 26.37 22.08 -33.38
N VAL A 1077 27.61 22.30 -32.95
CA VAL A 1077 28.10 21.96 -31.62
C VAL A 1077 28.20 23.20 -30.75
N VAL A 1078 27.68 23.10 -29.54
CA VAL A 1078 27.45 24.21 -28.61
C VAL A 1078 28.14 23.94 -27.26
N PRO A 1079 28.89 24.90 -26.69
CA PRO A 1079 29.62 24.72 -25.43
C PRO A 1079 28.73 25.01 -24.23
N ILE A 1080 28.55 24.02 -23.36
CA ILE A 1080 27.85 24.16 -22.08
C ILE A 1080 28.88 24.34 -20.97
N LEU A 1081 28.74 25.42 -20.20
CA LEU A 1081 29.67 25.81 -19.14
C LEU A 1081 29.05 25.60 -17.74
N PRO A 1082 29.86 25.40 -16.69
CA PRO A 1082 29.36 25.32 -15.32
C PRO A 1082 28.73 26.66 -14.88
N VAL A 1083 27.54 26.60 -14.30
CA VAL A 1083 26.82 27.76 -13.79
C VAL A 1083 26.85 27.80 -12.26
N LYS A 1084 26.75 29.00 -11.68
CA LYS A 1084 26.67 29.23 -10.23
C LYS A 1084 25.28 29.66 -9.85
N ARG A 1085 24.71 29.03 -8.81
CA ARG A 1085 23.44 29.41 -8.21
C ARG A 1085 23.58 29.64 -6.72
N ASP A 1086 23.10 30.78 -6.29
CA ASP A 1086 22.98 31.07 -4.87
C ASP A 1086 21.72 30.43 -4.29
N PHE A 1087 21.87 29.85 -3.12
CA PHE A 1087 20.83 29.25 -2.31
C PHE A 1087 21.06 29.61 -0.85
N PHE A 1088 20.12 29.28 0.04
CA PHE A 1088 20.31 29.51 1.46
C PHE A 1088 20.08 28.22 2.22
N LEU A 1089 20.93 27.96 3.22
CA LEU A 1089 20.76 26.87 4.17
C LEU A 1089 20.42 27.52 5.53
N GLY A 1090 19.14 27.49 5.90
CA GLY A 1090 18.62 28.31 7.00
C GLY A 1090 18.78 29.80 6.71
N THR A 1091 19.61 30.49 7.49
CA THR A 1091 19.94 31.93 7.31
C THR A 1091 21.24 32.16 6.54
N SER A 1092 22.06 31.12 6.32
CA SER A 1092 23.36 31.24 5.65
C SER A 1092 23.20 31.27 4.13
N ALA A 1093 23.81 32.26 3.48
CA ALA A 1093 23.93 32.31 2.02
C ALA A 1093 25.01 31.34 1.53
N CYS A 1094 24.66 30.49 0.57
CA CYS A 1094 25.51 29.47 -0.01
C CYS A 1094 25.44 29.53 -1.55
N THR A 1095 26.43 28.99 -2.25
CA THR A 1095 26.49 28.96 -3.72
C THR A 1095 26.83 27.56 -4.21
N ARG A 1096 26.10 27.05 -5.21
CA ARG A 1096 26.39 25.78 -5.90
C ARG A 1096 26.92 26.03 -7.31
N LYS A 1097 28.01 25.36 -7.70
CA LYS A 1097 28.56 25.34 -9.06
C LYS A 1097 28.41 23.95 -9.69
N GLN A 1098 27.74 23.84 -10.85
CA GLN A 1098 27.57 22.60 -11.63
C GLN A 1098 27.16 22.91 -13.08
N PHE A 1099 27.30 21.97 -14.01
CA PHE A 1099 26.69 22.08 -15.35
C PHE A 1099 25.15 22.02 -15.27
N PRO A 1100 24.42 22.84 -16.07
CA PRO A 1100 22.95 22.87 -16.05
C PRO A 1100 22.31 21.73 -16.85
N LEU A 1101 22.84 20.50 -16.74
CA LEU A 1101 22.43 19.33 -17.54
C LEU A 1101 21.79 18.23 -16.69
N MET A 1102 20.92 17.44 -17.32
CA MET A 1102 20.42 16.18 -16.79
C MET A 1102 20.16 15.20 -17.94
N ALA A 1103 20.30 13.89 -17.68
CA ALA A 1103 19.94 12.87 -18.66
C ALA A 1103 18.43 12.92 -18.97
N SER A 1104 18.08 12.70 -20.24
CA SER A 1104 16.71 12.85 -20.74
C SER A 1104 16.25 11.75 -21.69
N TYR A 1105 16.78 10.53 -21.58
CA TYR A 1105 16.24 9.35 -22.27
C TYR A 1105 14.85 8.97 -21.73
N ALA A 1106 14.66 9.19 -20.43
CA ALA A 1106 13.37 9.27 -19.77
C ALA A 1106 13.16 10.65 -19.14
N ILE A 1107 11.92 11.13 -19.13
CA ILE A 1107 11.50 12.33 -18.43
C ILE A 1107 10.18 12.09 -17.68
N THR A 1108 9.88 12.95 -16.69
CA THR A 1108 8.61 12.84 -15.98
C THR A 1108 7.45 13.38 -16.83
N VAL A 1109 6.23 12.88 -16.61
CA VAL A 1109 5.01 13.41 -17.25
C VAL A 1109 4.92 14.94 -17.05
N HIS A 1110 5.19 15.45 -15.84
CA HIS A 1110 5.23 16.90 -15.56
C HIS A 1110 6.18 17.69 -16.45
N LYS A 1111 7.34 17.13 -16.82
CA LYS A 1111 8.32 17.78 -17.69
C LYS A 1111 8.01 17.62 -19.18
N SER A 1112 7.21 16.60 -19.53
CA SER A 1112 6.73 16.39 -20.89
C SER A 1112 5.57 17.30 -21.27
N GLN A 1113 4.92 17.95 -20.30
CA GLN A 1113 3.87 18.92 -20.59
C GLN A 1113 4.42 19.99 -21.54
N SER A 1114 3.63 20.34 -22.56
CA SER A 1114 4.00 21.16 -23.74
C SER A 1114 4.86 20.52 -24.85
N ILE A 1115 5.49 19.35 -24.69
CA ILE A 1115 6.28 18.72 -25.79
C ILE A 1115 5.38 17.97 -26.78
N THR A 1116 5.89 17.72 -27.99
CA THR A 1116 5.27 16.83 -28.98
C THR A 1116 6.36 15.95 -29.58
N VAL A 1117 6.13 14.65 -29.60
CA VAL A 1117 7.08 13.63 -30.06
C VAL A 1117 6.42 12.73 -31.09
N ASP A 1118 7.22 12.18 -32.01
CA ASP A 1118 6.70 11.27 -33.04
C ASP A 1118 6.47 9.87 -32.46
N LYS A 1119 7.38 9.40 -31.61
CA LYS A 1119 7.27 8.15 -30.86
C LYS A 1119 7.58 8.34 -29.39
N MET A 1120 6.86 7.62 -28.54
CA MET A 1120 7.13 7.59 -27.11
C MET A 1120 6.78 6.24 -26.48
N VAL A 1121 7.34 6.03 -25.30
CA VAL A 1121 7.05 4.90 -24.44
C VAL A 1121 6.57 5.44 -23.09
N THR A 1122 5.50 4.88 -22.55
CA THR A 1122 4.94 5.28 -21.24
C THR A 1122 4.49 4.05 -20.46
N ASP A 1123 4.20 4.23 -19.18
CA ASP A 1123 3.54 3.23 -18.35
C ASP A 1123 2.20 3.78 -17.85
N LEU A 1124 1.15 2.97 -17.97
CA LEU A 1124 -0.22 3.26 -17.53
C LEU A 1124 -0.75 2.21 -16.53
N SER A 1125 0.11 1.29 -16.06
CA SER A 1125 -0.26 0.19 -15.16
C SER A 1125 -0.75 0.69 -13.80
N GLU A 1126 -0.08 1.73 -13.27
CA GLU A 1126 -0.46 2.38 -12.02
C GLU A 1126 -1.60 3.38 -12.22
N ARG A 1127 -2.40 3.55 -11.16
CA ARG A 1127 -3.42 4.59 -11.10
C ARG A 1127 -2.80 5.98 -11.02
N ASP A 1128 -3.38 6.94 -11.74
CA ASP A 1128 -2.99 8.35 -11.67
C ASP A 1128 -3.14 8.86 -10.22
N PHE A 1129 -2.01 9.18 -9.56
CA PHE A 1129 -1.98 9.80 -8.23
C PHE A 1129 -2.34 11.30 -8.28
N GLN A 1130 -2.28 11.89 -9.47
CA GLN A 1130 -2.68 13.26 -9.77
C GLN A 1130 -3.49 13.22 -11.07
N THR A 1131 -4.64 13.88 -11.08
CA THR A 1131 -5.53 13.89 -12.25
C THR A 1131 -4.81 14.42 -13.50
N GLY A 1132 -5.01 13.74 -14.62
CA GLY A 1132 -4.48 14.14 -15.92
C GLY A 1132 -3.07 13.63 -16.25
N LEU A 1133 -2.42 12.82 -15.41
CA LEU A 1133 -1.10 12.24 -15.70
C LEU A 1133 -1.13 11.38 -16.97
N SER A 1134 -2.02 10.39 -17.03
CA SER A 1134 -2.16 9.51 -18.18
C SER A 1134 -2.58 10.27 -19.44
N TYR A 1135 -3.49 11.25 -19.30
CA TYR A 1135 -3.88 12.12 -20.40
C TYR A 1135 -2.70 12.94 -20.95
N VAL A 1136 -1.92 13.58 -20.08
CA VAL A 1136 -0.76 14.39 -20.49
C VAL A 1136 0.28 13.51 -21.17
N ALA A 1137 0.58 12.33 -20.63
CA ALA A 1137 1.51 11.38 -21.23
C ALA A 1137 1.06 10.97 -22.63
N VAL A 1138 -0.12 10.34 -22.76
CA VAL A 1138 -0.59 9.77 -24.03
C VAL A 1138 -0.82 10.85 -25.10
N SER A 1139 -1.20 12.07 -24.71
CA SER A 1139 -1.43 13.16 -25.68
C SER A 1139 -0.16 13.74 -26.31
N ARG A 1140 1.06 13.33 -25.91
CA ARG A 1140 2.32 13.86 -26.47
C ARG A 1140 2.63 13.36 -27.89
N VAL A 1141 2.10 12.20 -28.25
CA VAL A 1141 2.35 11.50 -29.52
C VAL A 1141 1.34 11.93 -30.59
N LYS A 1142 1.78 12.02 -31.85
CA LYS A 1142 0.94 12.43 -32.99
C LYS A 1142 0.00 11.35 -33.53
N MET A 1143 0.43 10.08 -33.51
CA MET A 1143 -0.31 8.96 -34.09
C MET A 1143 -0.35 7.80 -33.11
N LEU A 1144 -1.43 7.01 -33.08
CA LEU A 1144 -1.53 5.84 -32.19
C LEU A 1144 -0.35 4.87 -32.35
N ASP A 1145 0.16 4.71 -33.56
CA ASP A 1145 1.32 3.85 -33.85
C ASP A 1145 2.64 4.36 -33.28
N GLY A 1146 2.70 5.64 -32.89
CA GLY A 1146 3.81 6.23 -32.16
C GLY A 1146 3.73 6.04 -30.64
N LEU A 1147 2.75 5.28 -30.14
CA LEU A 1147 2.59 4.96 -28.73
C LEU A 1147 3.00 3.52 -28.46
N MET A 1148 3.81 3.32 -27.43
CA MET A 1148 4.03 2.02 -26.79
C MET A 1148 3.80 2.15 -25.28
N ILE A 1149 3.16 1.14 -24.68
CA ILE A 1149 2.87 1.06 -23.25
C ILE A 1149 3.65 -0.13 -22.67
N ASP A 1150 4.50 0.12 -21.67
CA ASP A 1150 5.43 -0.90 -21.12
C ASP A 1150 4.69 -2.12 -20.57
N ALA A 1151 3.60 -1.91 -19.84
CA ALA A 1151 2.89 -2.96 -19.12
C ALA A 1151 1.38 -2.97 -19.41
N PRO A 1152 0.72 -4.15 -19.31
CA PRO A 1152 -0.74 -4.21 -19.31
C PRO A 1152 -1.33 -3.35 -18.18
N PHE A 1153 -2.47 -2.72 -18.45
CA PHE A 1153 -3.15 -1.87 -17.47
C PHE A 1153 -4.65 -2.14 -17.44
N GLU A 1154 -5.25 -1.99 -16.25
CA GLU A 1154 -6.67 -2.16 -16.06
C GLU A 1154 -7.44 -0.88 -16.41
N ARG A 1155 -8.62 -1.03 -17.03
CA ARG A 1155 -9.50 0.11 -17.31
C ARG A 1155 -9.86 0.88 -16.03
N ALA A 1156 -10.00 0.17 -14.91
CA ALA A 1156 -10.33 0.74 -13.60
C ALA A 1156 -9.28 1.75 -13.09
N SER A 1157 -8.01 1.61 -13.49
CA SER A 1157 -6.94 2.55 -13.14
C SER A 1157 -7.13 3.92 -13.79
N LEU A 1158 -7.81 4.00 -14.94
CA LEU A 1158 -8.01 5.22 -15.74
C LEU A 1158 -9.48 5.62 -15.91
N HIS A 1159 -10.39 4.98 -15.16
CA HIS A 1159 -11.81 5.26 -15.17
C HIS A 1159 -12.28 5.70 -13.78
N TYR A 1160 -12.87 6.88 -13.72
CA TYR A 1160 -13.31 7.49 -12.47
C TYR A 1160 -14.83 7.69 -12.47
N GLU A 1161 -15.54 6.88 -11.67
CA GLU A 1161 -16.98 7.06 -11.43
C GLU A 1161 -17.28 8.38 -10.69
N LYS A 1162 -16.35 8.79 -9.81
CA LYS A 1162 -16.25 10.13 -9.24
C LYS A 1162 -14.85 10.67 -9.44
N LEU A 1163 -14.79 11.94 -9.87
CA LEU A 1163 -13.53 12.66 -10.01
C LEU A 1163 -12.82 12.73 -8.63
N PRO A 1164 -11.53 12.37 -8.53
CA PRO A 1164 -10.79 12.23 -7.27
C PRO A 1164 -10.89 13.41 -6.31
N ASP A 1165 -11.07 14.61 -6.87
CA ASP A 1165 -11.06 15.85 -6.09
C ASP A 1165 -12.45 16.41 -5.73
N GLY A 1166 -13.55 15.81 -6.21
CA GLY A 1166 -14.90 16.36 -6.00
C GLY A 1166 -15.11 17.81 -6.49
N LYS A 1167 -14.14 18.39 -7.21
CA LYS A 1167 -13.98 19.85 -7.47
C LYS A 1167 -13.89 20.23 -8.95
N HIS A 1168 -14.07 19.27 -9.86
CA HIS A 1168 -14.15 19.57 -11.29
C HIS A 1168 -15.59 19.85 -11.74
N SER A 1169 -16.61 19.67 -10.89
CA SER A 1169 -18.00 19.93 -11.25
C SER A 1169 -18.23 21.39 -11.63
N SER A 1170 -17.60 22.34 -10.94
CA SER A 1170 -17.70 23.77 -11.23
C SER A 1170 -16.90 24.18 -12.47
N ILE A 1171 -15.75 23.54 -12.78
CA ILE A 1171 -15.10 23.72 -14.08
C ILE A 1171 -16.00 23.18 -15.18
N MET A 1172 -16.48 21.93 -15.08
CA MET A 1172 -17.36 21.32 -16.07
C MET A 1172 -18.63 22.15 -16.28
N LEU A 1173 -19.21 22.73 -15.22
CA LEU A 1173 -20.34 23.65 -15.33
C LEU A 1173 -19.95 24.97 -16.03
N PHE A 1174 -18.80 25.57 -15.74
CA PHE A 1174 -18.33 26.76 -16.48
C PHE A 1174 -17.93 26.45 -17.93
N THR A 1175 -17.33 25.30 -18.24
CA THR A 1175 -17.01 24.87 -19.61
C THR A 1175 -18.25 24.46 -20.40
N LEU A 1176 -19.28 23.90 -19.75
CA LEU A 1176 -20.54 23.48 -20.39
C LEU A 1176 -21.57 24.61 -20.48
N GLU A 1177 -21.62 25.56 -19.53
CA GLU A 1177 -22.50 26.74 -19.61
C GLU A 1177 -21.92 27.82 -20.54
N ALA A 1178 -20.60 28.01 -20.61
CA ALA A 1178 -19.99 28.94 -21.56
C ALA A 1178 -20.00 28.45 -23.02
N LEU A 1179 -20.32 27.17 -23.25
CA LEU A 1179 -20.67 26.65 -24.57
C LEU A 1179 -21.97 27.25 -25.13
N TYR A 1180 -22.77 27.94 -24.31
CA TYR A 1180 -24.03 28.59 -24.70
C TYR A 1180 -23.96 30.13 -24.84
N VAL A 1181 -22.83 30.79 -24.52
CA VAL A 1181 -22.77 32.27 -24.43
C VAL A 1181 -22.03 32.94 -25.60
N LEU A 1182 -21.55 32.20 -26.60
CA LEU A 1182 -20.94 32.79 -27.81
C LEU A 1182 -21.67 32.40 -29.10
N THR A 1183 -22.99 32.28 -29.01
CA THR A 1183 -23.89 32.42 -30.16
C THR A 1183 -24.84 33.57 -29.88
N ASP A 1184 -24.29 34.78 -29.83
CA ASP A 1184 -24.94 36.04 -30.21
C ASP A 1184 -23.87 37.06 -30.61
#